data_AF-A0A7X2Z9J5-F1
#
_entry.id   AF-A0A7X2Z9J5-F1
#
_cell.length_a   1.000
_cell.length_b   1.000
_cell.length_c   1.000
_cell.angle_alpha   90.00
_cell.angle_beta   90.00
_cell.angle_gamma   90.00
#
_symmetry.space_group_name_H-M   'P 1'
#
loop_
_entity.id
_entity.type
_entity.pdbx_description
1 polymer ?
#
loop_
_entity_poly.entity_id
_entity_poly.type
_entity_poly.pdbx_seq_one_letter_code
_entity_poly.pdbx_strand_id
1 'polypeptide(L)'
;MVRKLAIILLIQLFLGLSISDYVPKTNHSGKLTPVATPYTDNNRIILFRIGMQDHSSQEFKRYGLHDANQLVLASGNPKETMINDFPKGLNASVNRNLSISFQMPNKLQYGAKFLVPIIEASTAIPQMSVFVNGFMAGLIQIAGLSDKNDSNYDAYGNLYELYIPPEFFIEGQNEIILQVERCLYCSSSEDPFLWFDWDYIEMEALYRMAEEPIHGRYIKMGSSVATERYYFDQSAVDHLPYVLKWLGIAYSGNIMRASCFSNVRNSCSAMQEYYEKLKEYNTGAVAMYLYTGDIQLTSAGTLAPEAASKLEQFMKRYGDYIQYYEVDNEPSIFNRSKDVNIAIARWMNENKTRYAPHLQSVAPGWSYSNKNGLPIGWERDPVQRRELENLTDLTNGHAYGTSYLEKEGGSFFETLKTFESLQNGLPKFMLNTEIGTNNKHLDPSKYGAQQKQSAVFDRNLRAHIGFSNIFMQHAAFFKDYELFQTDFQGKNHDPALTQAYSFGNDQESRLKIFRRLALAYATHGSPLSYEIMNRNEVRMKKVYIRAVDTAALQPLPGSKAVSDKILISIVNFEHEEIHLRFKVLMPDKGIFDGERIGPGDVYRDAVQQVNELKAEPWIEIEAVLPPGESIQYILDKR
;
A
#
# COMPACT_ATOMS: atom_id res chain seq x y z
N MET A 1 -26.15 -5.16 -39.94
CA MET A 1 -24.88 -5.87 -40.21
C MET A 1 -23.74 -4.93 -40.61
N VAL A 2 -23.95 -3.97 -41.53
CA VAL A 2 -22.89 -3.08 -42.05
C VAL A 2 -22.29 -2.11 -41.00
N ARG A 3 -23.04 -1.70 -39.97
CA ARG A 3 -22.52 -0.83 -38.89
C ARG A 3 -21.62 -1.53 -37.86
N LYS A 4 -21.71 -2.86 -37.69
CA LYS A 4 -20.82 -3.61 -36.78
C LYS A 4 -19.44 -3.87 -37.41
N LEU A 5 -19.38 -4.04 -38.74
CA LEU A 5 -18.10 -4.20 -39.46
C LEU A 5 -17.28 -2.91 -39.50
N ALA A 6 -17.93 -1.74 -39.63
CA ALA A 6 -17.24 -0.45 -39.67
C ALA A 6 -16.54 -0.09 -38.34
N ILE A 7 -17.09 -0.54 -37.20
CA ILE A 7 -16.50 -0.32 -35.87
C ILE A 7 -15.30 -1.26 -35.64
N ILE A 8 -15.35 -2.49 -36.14
CA ILE A 8 -14.23 -3.44 -36.09
C ILE A 8 -13.04 -2.96 -36.94
N LEU A 9 -13.30 -2.35 -38.11
CA LEU A 9 -12.25 -1.79 -38.95
C LEU A 9 -11.58 -0.54 -38.36
N LEU A 10 -12.33 0.31 -37.65
CA LEU A 10 -11.75 1.50 -36.99
C LEU A 10 -10.83 1.13 -35.82
N ILE A 11 -11.10 0.02 -35.13
CA ILE A 11 -10.28 -0.52 -34.04
C ILE A 11 -8.94 -1.03 -34.58
N GLN A 12 -8.92 -1.69 -35.75
CA GLN A 12 -7.68 -2.18 -36.37
C GLN A 12 -6.74 -1.07 -36.85
N LEU A 13 -7.26 0.10 -37.21
CA LEU A 13 -6.47 1.21 -37.76
C LEU A 13 -5.83 2.13 -36.70
N PHE A 14 -6.33 2.13 -35.44
CA PHE A 14 -5.83 3.02 -34.38
C PHE A 14 -5.08 2.34 -33.23
N LEU A 15 -5.21 1.02 -33.06
CA LEU A 15 -4.67 0.31 -31.88
C LEU A 15 -3.44 -0.58 -32.16
N GLY A 16 -2.97 -0.70 -33.41
CA GLY A 16 -1.76 -1.46 -33.75
C GLY A 16 -1.79 -2.96 -33.42
N LEU A 17 -2.90 -3.48 -32.88
CA LEU A 17 -3.10 -4.89 -32.55
C LEU A 17 -4.17 -5.47 -33.46
N SER A 18 -3.80 -6.42 -34.31
CA SER A 18 -4.77 -7.18 -35.08
C SER A 18 -5.29 -8.33 -34.22
N ILE A 19 -6.61 -8.56 -34.20
CA ILE A 19 -7.19 -9.80 -33.66
C ILE A 19 -6.55 -11.04 -34.35
N SER A 20 -6.06 -10.88 -35.59
CA SER A 20 -5.34 -11.93 -36.31
C SER A 20 -4.00 -12.32 -35.69
N ASP A 21 -3.41 -11.51 -34.83
CA ASP A 21 -2.19 -11.89 -34.10
C ASP A 21 -2.49 -12.92 -33.01
N TYR A 22 -3.76 -13.05 -32.57
CA TYR A 22 -4.20 -14.03 -31.57
C TYR A 22 -4.97 -15.23 -32.17
N VAL A 23 -5.02 -15.36 -33.50
CA VAL A 23 -5.61 -16.53 -34.18
C VAL A 23 -4.55 -17.64 -34.31
N PRO A 24 -4.80 -18.88 -33.84
CA PRO A 24 -3.83 -19.95 -33.93
C PRO A 24 -3.44 -20.25 -35.38
N LYS A 25 -2.14 -20.24 -35.69
CA LYS A 25 -1.63 -20.90 -36.90
C LYS A 25 -1.65 -22.42 -36.66
N THR A 26 -2.38 -23.15 -37.48
CA THR A 26 -2.50 -24.62 -37.35
C THR A 26 -1.16 -25.29 -37.61
N ASN A 27 -0.57 -25.92 -36.57
CA ASN A 27 0.56 -26.82 -36.74
C ASN A 27 0.08 -28.26 -37.00
N HIS A 28 0.59 -28.85 -38.07
CA HIS A 28 0.35 -30.24 -38.49
C HIS A 28 1.06 -31.23 -37.55
N SER A 29 0.49 -31.52 -36.38
CA SER A 29 0.83 -32.72 -35.61
C SER A 29 -0.26 -33.07 -34.58
N GLY A 30 -1.39 -33.62 -35.05
CA GLY A 30 -2.10 -34.77 -34.46
C GLY A 30 -2.47 -34.87 -32.97
N LYS A 31 -2.23 -33.88 -32.10
CA LYS A 31 -2.81 -33.76 -30.75
C LYS A 31 -3.08 -32.28 -30.49
N LEU A 32 -4.33 -31.87 -30.65
CA LEU A 32 -4.82 -30.54 -30.28
C LEU A 32 -4.90 -30.48 -28.76
N THR A 33 -3.87 -29.96 -28.10
CA THR A 33 -4.02 -29.39 -26.77
C THR A 33 -4.79 -28.07 -26.96
N PRO A 34 -6.00 -27.92 -26.39
CA PRO A 34 -6.78 -26.70 -26.60
C PRO A 34 -6.01 -25.48 -26.10
N VAL A 35 -5.83 -24.49 -26.99
CA VAL A 35 -5.27 -23.19 -26.63
C VAL A 35 -6.39 -22.37 -26.00
N ALA A 36 -6.18 -21.87 -24.78
CA ALA A 36 -7.05 -20.86 -24.21
C ALA A 36 -7.06 -19.65 -25.15
N THR A 37 -8.16 -19.49 -25.89
CA THR A 37 -8.30 -18.35 -26.79
C THR A 37 -8.76 -17.18 -25.93
N PRO A 38 -7.97 -16.10 -25.80
CA PRO A 38 -8.42 -14.90 -25.13
C PRO A 38 -9.73 -14.41 -25.77
N TYR A 39 -10.60 -13.81 -24.99
CA TYR A 39 -11.83 -13.22 -25.50
C TYR A 39 -11.93 -11.75 -25.11
N THR A 40 -12.68 -11.00 -25.90
CA THR A 40 -12.93 -9.59 -25.62
C THR A 40 -14.20 -9.43 -24.79
N ASP A 41 -14.07 -8.83 -23.62
CA ASP A 41 -15.18 -8.41 -22.75
C ASP A 41 -15.07 -6.91 -22.51
N ASN A 42 -16.05 -6.11 -22.94
CA ASN A 42 -16.05 -4.66 -22.76
C ASN A 42 -14.72 -3.96 -23.15
N ASN A 43 -14.14 -4.32 -24.30
CA ASN A 43 -12.84 -3.86 -24.82
C ASN A 43 -11.59 -4.31 -24.02
N ARG A 44 -11.74 -5.26 -23.10
CA ARG A 44 -10.64 -5.90 -22.34
C ARG A 44 -10.29 -7.24 -22.96
N ILE A 45 -9.01 -7.63 -22.95
CA ILE A 45 -8.56 -8.93 -23.44
C ILE A 45 -8.44 -9.87 -22.23
N ILE A 46 -9.43 -10.74 -22.03
CA ILE A 46 -9.45 -11.67 -20.91
C ILE A 46 -8.72 -12.94 -21.30
N LEU A 47 -7.64 -13.27 -20.58
CA LEU A 47 -6.90 -14.53 -20.72
C LEU A 47 -7.68 -15.67 -20.09
N PHE A 48 -8.19 -15.46 -18.88
CA PHE A 48 -9.19 -16.32 -18.26
C PHE A 48 -9.99 -15.61 -17.17
N ARG A 49 -11.21 -16.11 -16.90
CA ARG A 49 -12.01 -15.78 -15.71
C ARG A 49 -12.59 -17.07 -15.12
N ILE A 50 -12.48 -17.26 -13.81
CA ILE A 50 -13.06 -18.39 -13.07
C ILE A 50 -14.02 -17.81 -12.03
N GLY A 51 -15.31 -18.13 -12.12
CA GLY A 51 -16.37 -17.54 -11.30
C GLY A 51 -17.17 -16.44 -12.00
N MET A 52 -18.21 -15.97 -11.33
CA MET A 52 -19.08 -14.88 -11.74
C MET A 52 -18.75 -13.60 -10.97
N GLN A 53 -19.13 -12.46 -11.54
CA GLN A 53 -19.03 -11.18 -10.85
C GLN A 53 -20.38 -10.89 -10.19
N ASP A 54 -20.68 -11.54 -9.08
CA ASP A 54 -21.98 -11.44 -8.39
C ASP A 54 -21.86 -11.28 -6.86
N HIS A 55 -20.63 -11.11 -6.37
CA HIS A 55 -20.26 -10.89 -4.97
C HIS A 55 -20.62 -12.08 -4.10
N SER A 56 -20.42 -13.27 -4.65
CA SER A 56 -20.77 -14.54 -4.06
C SER A 56 -19.66 -15.55 -4.33
N SER A 57 -19.52 -16.53 -3.45
CA SER A 57 -18.65 -17.68 -3.68
C SER A 57 -19.47 -18.98 -3.78
N GLN A 58 -20.78 -18.87 -4.06
CA GLN A 58 -21.73 -19.98 -3.96
C GLN A 58 -21.59 -21.00 -5.08
N GLU A 59 -21.11 -20.61 -6.27
CA GLU A 59 -20.84 -21.56 -7.35
C GLU A 59 -19.63 -22.46 -7.06
N PHE A 60 -18.75 -22.06 -6.14
CA PHE A 60 -17.52 -22.77 -5.87
C PHE A 60 -17.67 -23.87 -4.82
N LYS A 61 -16.75 -24.81 -4.86
CA LYS A 61 -16.61 -25.86 -3.86
C LYS A 61 -16.09 -25.30 -2.54
N ARG A 62 -16.49 -25.93 -1.44
CA ARG A 62 -15.84 -25.71 -0.13
C ARG A 62 -14.35 -26.06 -0.20
N TYR A 63 -13.56 -25.52 0.73
CA TYR A 63 -12.16 -25.90 0.89
C TYR A 63 -12.01 -27.44 0.96
N GLY A 64 -11.09 -28.00 0.18
CA GLY A 64 -10.90 -29.45 0.06
C GLY A 64 -9.42 -29.82 -0.08
N LEU A 65 -9.03 -30.97 0.49
CA LEU A 65 -7.61 -31.31 0.71
C LEU A 65 -6.85 -31.80 -0.52
N HIS A 66 -7.46 -32.43 -1.54
CA HIS A 66 -6.63 -33.27 -2.43
C HIS A 66 -6.92 -33.39 -3.94
N ASP A 67 -7.99 -32.83 -4.54
CA ASP A 67 -8.21 -32.96 -6.01
C ASP A 67 -8.36 -31.63 -6.79
N ALA A 68 -8.46 -30.48 -6.11
CA ALA A 68 -8.81 -29.19 -6.73
C ALA A 68 -7.68 -28.13 -6.69
N ASN A 69 -6.46 -28.49 -6.28
CA ASN A 69 -5.34 -27.55 -6.17
C ASN A 69 -4.62 -27.32 -7.51
N GLN A 70 -5.08 -27.95 -8.59
CA GLN A 70 -4.59 -27.70 -9.93
C GLN A 70 -5.77 -27.64 -10.91
N LEU A 71 -5.87 -26.54 -11.64
CA LEU A 71 -6.83 -26.35 -12.72
C LEU A 71 -6.08 -26.20 -14.04
N VAL A 72 -6.50 -26.94 -15.07
CA VAL A 72 -5.95 -26.79 -16.43
C VAL A 72 -7.01 -26.22 -17.34
N LEU A 73 -6.81 -24.99 -17.79
CA LEU A 73 -7.70 -24.27 -18.68
C LEU A 73 -7.40 -24.57 -20.13
N ALA A 74 -8.33 -25.29 -20.77
CA ALA A 74 -8.34 -25.56 -22.20
C ALA A 74 -8.83 -24.35 -23.04
N SER A 75 -9.67 -23.49 -22.44
CA SER A 75 -10.27 -22.28 -23.02
C SER A 75 -10.21 -21.13 -22.01
N GLY A 76 -10.32 -19.87 -22.47
CA GLY A 76 -10.35 -18.70 -21.56
C GLY A 76 -11.55 -18.69 -20.60
N ASN A 77 -12.63 -19.40 -20.93
CA ASN A 77 -13.73 -19.67 -20.00
C ASN A 77 -13.69 -21.13 -19.53
N PRO A 78 -13.62 -21.40 -18.22
CA PRO A 78 -13.75 -22.75 -17.67
C PRO A 78 -15.17 -23.27 -17.89
N LYS A 79 -15.30 -24.59 -17.99
CA LYS A 79 -16.63 -25.25 -18.02
C LYS A 79 -17.28 -25.12 -16.65
N GLU A 80 -18.61 -25.10 -16.58
CA GLU A 80 -19.37 -25.05 -15.32
C GLU A 80 -18.92 -26.13 -14.32
N THR A 81 -18.68 -27.36 -14.78
CA THR A 81 -18.17 -28.44 -13.91
C THR A 81 -16.81 -28.13 -13.29
N MET A 82 -15.94 -27.39 -14.00
CA MET A 82 -14.64 -26.96 -13.46
C MET A 82 -14.82 -25.87 -12.40
N ILE A 83 -15.81 -24.98 -12.57
CA ILE A 83 -16.13 -23.93 -11.59
C ILE A 83 -16.67 -24.59 -10.31
N ASN A 84 -17.58 -25.56 -10.44
CA ASN A 84 -18.18 -26.26 -9.30
C ASN A 84 -17.17 -27.11 -8.50
N ASP A 85 -16.04 -27.46 -9.10
CA ASP A 85 -14.94 -28.15 -8.43
C ASP A 85 -13.83 -27.21 -7.94
N PHE A 86 -13.83 -25.96 -8.39
CA PHE A 86 -12.86 -24.94 -7.99
C PHE A 86 -13.12 -24.51 -6.54
N PRO A 87 -12.08 -24.34 -5.71
CA PRO A 87 -12.30 -23.94 -4.33
C PRO A 87 -12.81 -22.49 -4.26
N LYS A 88 -13.66 -22.20 -3.29
CA LYS A 88 -14.19 -20.85 -3.03
C LYS A 88 -13.16 -19.82 -2.55
N GLY A 89 -11.93 -20.27 -2.32
CA GLY A 89 -10.87 -19.51 -1.69
C GLY A 89 -9.70 -20.41 -1.28
N LEU A 90 -8.73 -19.84 -0.58
CA LEU A 90 -7.64 -20.62 0.03
C LEU A 90 -7.75 -20.63 1.55
N ASN A 91 -7.34 -21.76 2.14
CA ASN A 91 -7.22 -21.92 3.57
C ASN A 91 -5.90 -22.63 3.87
N ALA A 92 -5.01 -22.00 4.63
CA ALA A 92 -3.67 -22.55 4.90
C ALA A 92 -3.69 -23.91 5.61
N SER A 93 -4.76 -24.26 6.34
CA SER A 93 -4.93 -25.57 6.98
C SER A 93 -5.57 -26.64 6.10
N VAL A 94 -6.08 -26.29 4.92
CA VAL A 94 -6.83 -27.22 4.04
C VAL A 94 -6.22 -27.25 2.64
N ASN A 95 -6.21 -26.12 1.96
CA ASN A 95 -5.71 -25.94 0.61
C ASN A 95 -4.85 -24.66 0.57
N ARG A 96 -3.58 -24.81 0.96
CA ARG A 96 -2.63 -23.69 1.04
C ARG A 96 -2.31 -23.10 -0.33
N ASN A 97 -2.31 -23.92 -1.37
CA ASN A 97 -1.90 -23.52 -2.71
C ASN A 97 -2.92 -23.95 -3.77
N LEU A 98 -2.91 -23.19 -4.86
CA LEU A 98 -3.72 -23.44 -6.04
C LEU A 98 -2.88 -23.08 -7.28
N SER A 99 -2.78 -24.01 -8.22
CA SER A 99 -2.17 -23.83 -9.53
C SER A 99 -3.25 -23.71 -10.61
N ILE A 100 -3.11 -22.75 -11.50
CA ILE A 100 -3.95 -22.60 -12.69
C ILE A 100 -3.00 -22.58 -13.89
N SER A 101 -3.10 -23.61 -14.73
CA SER A 101 -2.39 -23.70 -16.01
C SER A 101 -3.27 -23.19 -17.14
N PHE A 102 -2.72 -22.37 -18.02
CA PHE A 102 -3.41 -21.82 -19.19
C PHE A 102 -2.43 -21.70 -20.37
N GLN A 103 -2.98 -21.69 -21.59
CA GLN A 103 -2.17 -21.57 -22.81
C GLN A 103 -2.21 -20.14 -23.33
N MET A 104 -1.09 -19.66 -23.85
CA MET A 104 -1.03 -18.38 -24.55
C MET A 104 -0.45 -18.57 -25.96
N PRO A 105 -1.13 -18.07 -27.01
CA PRO A 105 -0.64 -18.21 -28.38
C PRO A 105 0.60 -17.35 -28.66
N ASN A 106 0.79 -16.25 -27.92
CA ASN A 106 1.95 -15.38 -28.04
C ASN A 106 2.32 -14.80 -26.68
N LYS A 107 3.55 -14.28 -26.57
CA LYS A 107 3.98 -13.49 -25.43
C LYS A 107 3.25 -12.15 -25.38
N LEU A 108 2.88 -11.70 -24.18
CA LEU A 108 2.26 -10.40 -23.97
C LEU A 108 3.28 -9.27 -24.14
N GLN A 109 2.85 -8.16 -24.74
CA GLN A 109 3.72 -6.98 -24.92
C GLN A 109 3.84 -6.16 -23.63
N TYR A 110 2.72 -5.91 -22.95
CA TYR A 110 2.66 -5.04 -21.77
C TYR A 110 2.34 -5.78 -20.48
N GLY A 111 2.43 -7.12 -20.49
CA GLY A 111 2.08 -7.95 -19.33
C GLY A 111 0.57 -8.12 -19.15
N ALA A 112 0.17 -8.44 -17.92
CA ALA A 112 -1.21 -8.72 -17.56
C ALA A 112 -1.58 -8.09 -16.21
N LYS A 113 -2.88 -7.98 -15.97
CA LYS A 113 -3.48 -7.61 -14.69
C LYS A 113 -4.21 -8.82 -14.13
N PHE A 114 -3.80 -9.27 -12.96
CA PHE A 114 -4.48 -10.29 -12.18
C PHE A 114 -5.45 -9.63 -11.20
N LEU A 115 -6.71 -10.07 -11.23
CA LEU A 115 -7.81 -9.53 -10.44
C LEU A 115 -8.35 -10.62 -9.52
N VAL A 116 -8.45 -10.28 -8.24
CA VAL A 116 -9.00 -11.15 -7.21
C VAL A 116 -9.83 -10.32 -6.24
N PRO A 117 -11.16 -10.21 -6.45
CA PRO A 117 -12.08 -9.67 -5.49
C PRO A 117 -12.28 -10.67 -4.35
N ILE A 118 -11.82 -10.29 -3.17
CA ILE A 118 -12.05 -11.04 -1.93
C ILE A 118 -13.35 -10.53 -1.33
N ILE A 119 -14.27 -11.43 -1.00
CA ILE A 119 -15.56 -11.06 -0.40
C ILE A 119 -15.58 -11.30 1.10
N GLU A 120 -14.72 -12.20 1.59
CA GLU A 120 -14.62 -12.50 3.01
C GLU A 120 -13.20 -12.94 3.36
N ALA A 121 -12.70 -12.52 4.53
CA ALA A 121 -11.38 -12.93 5.00
C ALA A 121 -11.29 -12.90 6.53
N SER A 122 -10.34 -13.69 7.03
CA SER A 122 -10.02 -13.79 8.45
C SER A 122 -9.50 -12.49 9.07
N THR A 123 -9.81 -12.27 10.35
CA THR A 123 -9.20 -11.22 11.18
C THR A 123 -7.67 -11.35 11.36
N ALA A 124 -7.07 -12.49 10.97
CA ALA A 124 -5.61 -12.65 11.05
C ALA A 124 -4.84 -11.85 9.99
N ILE A 125 -5.51 -11.18 9.04
CA ILE A 125 -4.89 -10.47 7.93
C ILE A 125 -4.06 -11.45 7.06
N PRO A 126 -4.73 -12.37 6.34
CA PRO A 126 -4.07 -13.30 5.42
C PRO A 126 -3.27 -12.57 4.35
N GLN A 127 -2.32 -13.27 3.76
CA GLN A 127 -1.60 -12.79 2.60
C GLN A 127 -1.43 -13.90 1.58
N MET A 128 -1.46 -13.52 0.31
CA MET A 128 -1.41 -14.43 -0.83
C MET A 128 -0.23 -14.10 -1.73
N SER A 129 0.75 -15.00 -1.81
CA SER A 129 1.80 -14.90 -2.82
C SER A 129 1.23 -15.35 -4.17
N VAL A 130 1.61 -14.63 -5.22
CA VAL A 130 1.23 -14.90 -6.60
C VAL A 130 2.50 -15.15 -7.39
N PHE A 131 2.67 -16.38 -7.89
CA PHE A 131 3.78 -16.75 -8.75
C PHE A 131 3.29 -16.96 -10.17
N VAL A 132 4.05 -16.50 -11.16
CA VAL A 132 3.83 -16.86 -12.56
C VAL A 132 5.09 -17.52 -13.11
N ASN A 133 4.92 -18.73 -13.65
CA ASN A 133 6.00 -19.57 -14.16
C ASN A 133 7.19 -19.71 -13.19
N GLY A 134 6.89 -19.72 -11.89
CA GLY A 134 7.86 -19.87 -10.82
C GLY A 134 8.50 -18.60 -10.29
N PHE A 135 8.09 -17.40 -10.75
CA PHE A 135 8.61 -16.12 -10.25
C PHE A 135 7.52 -15.34 -9.53
N MET A 136 7.86 -14.76 -8.38
CA MET A 136 6.92 -14.02 -7.56
C MET A 136 6.54 -12.70 -8.24
N ALA A 137 5.28 -12.58 -8.63
CA ALA A 137 4.73 -11.35 -9.18
C ALA A 137 4.27 -10.38 -8.08
N GLY A 138 3.86 -10.90 -6.91
CA GLY A 138 3.50 -10.08 -5.77
C GLY A 138 3.04 -10.90 -4.56
N LEU A 139 2.92 -10.20 -3.43
CA LEU A 139 2.30 -10.66 -2.18
C LEU A 139 1.09 -9.78 -1.86
N ILE A 140 -0.13 -10.29 -1.99
CA ILE A 140 -1.33 -9.50 -1.74
C ILE A 140 -1.64 -9.52 -0.24
N GLN A 141 -1.83 -8.34 0.37
CA GLN A 141 -2.23 -8.20 1.78
C GLN A 141 -3.75 -8.10 1.87
N ILE A 142 -4.38 -9.05 2.55
CA ILE A 142 -5.84 -9.18 2.57
C ILE A 142 -6.35 -8.77 3.95
N ALA A 143 -7.09 -7.66 4.01
CA ALA A 143 -7.80 -7.27 5.22
C ALA A 143 -9.08 -8.11 5.38
N GLY A 144 -9.41 -8.46 6.62
CA GLY A 144 -10.57 -9.30 6.94
C GLY A 144 -11.14 -8.99 8.32
N LEU A 145 -12.43 -9.27 8.49
CA LEU A 145 -13.21 -9.00 9.70
C LEU A 145 -13.87 -10.25 10.27
N SER A 146 -13.83 -11.35 9.53
CA SER A 146 -14.54 -12.57 9.88
C SER A 146 -13.71 -13.39 10.84
N ASP A 147 -14.28 -13.66 12.01
CA ASP A 147 -13.90 -14.79 12.83
C ASP A 147 -14.86 -15.92 12.50
N LYS A 148 -14.37 -17.16 12.31
CA LYS A 148 -15.17 -18.34 11.93
C LYS A 148 -16.42 -18.61 12.80
N ASN A 149 -16.56 -17.92 13.93
CA ASN A 149 -17.59 -18.12 14.95
C ASN A 149 -18.56 -16.93 15.12
N ASP A 150 -18.48 -15.87 14.32
CA ASP A 150 -19.33 -14.68 14.48
C ASP A 150 -19.93 -14.22 13.15
N SER A 151 -21.25 -14.31 13.03
CA SER A 151 -22.03 -14.02 11.82
C SER A 151 -22.58 -12.58 11.78
N ASN A 152 -22.11 -11.69 12.66
CA ASN A 152 -22.79 -10.41 12.94
C ASN A 152 -22.33 -9.21 12.11
N TYR A 153 -21.45 -9.38 11.13
CA TYR A 153 -21.02 -8.27 10.27
C TYR A 153 -21.02 -8.69 8.81
N ASP A 154 -21.65 -7.86 7.98
CA ASP A 154 -21.55 -7.98 6.52
C ASP A 154 -20.07 -7.98 6.14
N ALA A 155 -19.65 -8.99 5.39
CA ALA A 155 -18.25 -9.22 5.09
C ALA A 155 -17.63 -8.00 4.37
N TYR A 156 -16.38 -7.67 4.71
CA TYR A 156 -15.62 -6.65 3.97
C TYR A 156 -15.12 -7.26 2.66
N GLY A 157 -15.67 -6.76 1.56
CA GLY A 157 -15.23 -7.10 0.21
C GLY A 157 -14.24 -6.09 -0.35
N ASN A 158 -13.23 -6.53 -1.10
CA ASN A 158 -12.27 -5.64 -1.75
C ASN A 158 -11.65 -6.28 -3.00
N LEU A 159 -11.47 -5.51 -4.06
CA LEU A 159 -10.75 -5.90 -5.26
C LEU A 159 -9.25 -5.69 -5.06
N TYR A 160 -8.47 -6.75 -5.24
CA TYR A 160 -7.02 -6.65 -5.33
C TYR A 160 -6.57 -6.83 -6.77
N GLU A 161 -5.67 -5.95 -7.20
CA GLU A 161 -5.17 -5.88 -8.56
C GLU A 161 -3.65 -6.07 -8.56
N LEU A 162 -3.12 -6.95 -9.41
CA LEU A 162 -1.68 -7.19 -9.48
C LEU A 162 -1.22 -7.14 -10.93
N TYR A 163 -0.31 -6.21 -11.23
CA TYR A 163 0.43 -6.22 -12.48
C TYR A 163 1.41 -7.39 -12.50
N ILE A 164 1.39 -8.15 -13.59
CA ILE A 164 2.36 -9.21 -13.85
C ILE A 164 3.12 -8.82 -15.11
N PRO A 165 4.45 -8.68 -15.02
CA PRO A 165 5.24 -8.14 -16.11
C PRO A 165 5.37 -9.16 -17.26
N PRO A 166 5.50 -8.69 -18.52
CA PRO A 166 5.49 -9.56 -19.71
C PRO A 166 6.61 -10.62 -19.71
N GLU A 167 7.71 -10.38 -19.01
CA GLU A 167 8.88 -11.25 -18.90
C GLU A 167 8.62 -12.51 -18.05
N PHE A 168 7.52 -12.54 -17.30
CA PHE A 168 7.11 -13.71 -16.54
C PHE A 168 6.33 -14.71 -17.39
N PHE A 169 5.84 -14.27 -18.54
CA PHE A 169 5.06 -15.10 -19.45
C PHE A 169 5.90 -15.70 -20.58
N ILE A 170 5.49 -16.88 -21.03
CA ILE A 170 6.06 -17.58 -22.19
C ILE A 170 4.99 -17.86 -23.24
N GLU A 171 5.40 -18.08 -24.48
CA GLU A 171 4.52 -18.66 -25.49
C GLU A 171 4.21 -20.13 -25.13
N GLY A 172 2.96 -20.55 -25.30
CA GLY A 172 2.50 -21.89 -24.91
C GLY A 172 2.00 -21.95 -23.47
N GLN A 173 2.39 -23.01 -22.74
CA GLN A 173 1.84 -23.31 -21.43
C GLN A 173 2.41 -22.39 -20.35
N ASN A 174 1.54 -21.67 -19.66
CA ASN A 174 1.86 -20.85 -18.51
C ASN A 174 1.17 -21.41 -17.26
N GLU A 175 1.73 -21.10 -16.10
CA GLU A 175 1.18 -21.46 -14.79
C GLU A 175 1.18 -20.24 -13.87
N ILE A 176 0.04 -20.00 -13.22
CA ILE A 176 -0.04 -19.15 -12.04
C ILE A 176 -0.23 -20.02 -10.80
N ILE A 177 0.54 -19.76 -9.75
CA ILE A 177 0.41 -20.42 -8.45
C ILE A 177 0.06 -19.35 -7.41
N LEU A 178 -1.06 -19.56 -6.73
CA LEU A 178 -1.50 -18.78 -5.58
C LEU A 178 -1.14 -19.54 -4.31
N GLN A 179 -0.51 -18.90 -3.32
CA GLN A 179 -0.21 -19.55 -2.05
C GLN A 179 -0.54 -18.67 -0.85
N VAL A 180 -1.15 -19.26 0.18
CA VAL A 180 -1.36 -18.58 1.46
C VAL A 180 -0.06 -18.59 2.26
N GLU A 181 0.41 -17.40 2.60
CA GLU A 181 1.65 -17.19 3.33
C GLU A 181 1.38 -16.90 4.81
N ARG A 182 2.24 -17.41 5.67
CA ARG A 182 2.29 -17.01 7.09
C ARG A 182 2.98 -15.67 7.22
N CYS A 183 2.78 -14.97 8.33
CA CYS A 183 3.68 -13.87 8.68
C CYS A 183 5.14 -14.38 8.78
N LEU A 184 6.13 -13.53 8.50
CA LEU A 184 7.56 -13.91 8.46
C LEU A 184 8.10 -14.47 9.79
N TYR A 185 7.37 -14.30 10.88
CA TYR A 185 7.79 -14.75 12.21
C TYR A 185 6.89 -15.85 12.78
N CYS A 186 5.82 -16.20 12.05
CA CYS A 186 4.72 -17.04 12.53
C CYS A 186 4.97 -18.52 12.22
N SER A 187 4.49 -19.38 13.11
CA SER A 187 4.56 -20.83 12.93
C SER A 187 3.30 -21.37 12.23
N SER A 188 3.24 -22.69 12.05
CA SER A 188 2.02 -23.38 11.59
C SER A 188 0.80 -23.17 12.49
N SER A 189 0.98 -22.66 13.71
CA SER A 189 -0.14 -22.27 14.58
C SER A 189 -1.02 -21.17 13.97
N GLU A 190 -0.49 -20.37 13.04
CA GLU A 190 -1.27 -19.35 12.34
C GLU A 190 -2.23 -19.94 11.30
N ASP A 191 -1.92 -21.11 10.73
CA ASP A 191 -2.63 -21.69 9.58
C ASP A 191 -4.17 -21.77 9.72
N PRO A 192 -4.75 -22.14 10.89
CA PRO A 192 -6.20 -22.21 11.05
C PRO A 192 -6.92 -20.89 10.84
N PHE A 193 -6.17 -19.78 10.94
CA PHE A 193 -6.65 -18.42 10.83
C PHE A 193 -6.29 -17.76 9.50
N LEU A 194 -5.59 -18.43 8.58
CA LEU A 194 -5.23 -17.85 7.28
C LEU A 194 -6.18 -18.40 6.22
N TRP A 195 -7.27 -17.67 5.98
CA TRP A 195 -8.28 -18.02 5.00
C TRP A 195 -9.01 -16.80 4.46
N PHE A 196 -9.50 -16.93 3.23
CA PHE A 196 -10.29 -15.93 2.52
C PHE A 196 -11.11 -16.60 1.42
N ASP A 197 -12.21 -15.95 1.03
CA ASP A 197 -13.09 -16.34 -0.06
C ASP A 197 -13.10 -15.27 -1.16
N TRP A 198 -13.16 -15.71 -2.42
CA TRP A 198 -13.21 -14.83 -3.59
C TRP A 198 -14.56 -14.88 -4.29
N ASP A 199 -14.88 -13.80 -5.01
CA ASP A 199 -15.99 -13.71 -5.98
C ASP A 199 -15.62 -14.40 -7.30
N TYR A 200 -14.51 -13.97 -7.90
CA TYR A 200 -13.93 -14.59 -9.08
C TYR A 200 -12.42 -14.43 -9.10
N ILE A 201 -11.77 -15.10 -10.04
CA ILE A 201 -10.37 -14.85 -10.37
C ILE A 201 -10.27 -14.56 -11.86
N GLU A 202 -9.60 -13.48 -12.21
CA GLU A 202 -9.44 -13.06 -13.60
C GLU A 202 -8.00 -12.66 -13.93
N MET A 203 -7.60 -12.97 -15.16
CA MET A 203 -6.36 -12.49 -15.76
C MET A 203 -6.69 -11.75 -17.05
N GLU A 204 -6.33 -10.47 -17.10
CA GLU A 204 -6.52 -9.58 -18.26
C GLU A 204 -5.16 -9.25 -18.88
N ALA A 205 -5.01 -9.40 -20.19
CA ALA A 205 -3.84 -8.91 -20.91
C ALA A 205 -3.91 -7.38 -21.09
N LEU A 206 -2.79 -6.70 -20.84
CA LEU A 206 -2.68 -5.27 -21.01
C LEU A 206 -2.33 -4.90 -22.46
N TYR A 207 -3.04 -3.92 -23.00
CA TYR A 207 -2.82 -3.37 -24.34
C TYR A 207 -2.01 -2.05 -24.32
N ARG A 208 -1.63 -1.59 -23.13
CA ARG A 208 -0.79 -0.42 -22.86
C ARG A 208 0.02 -0.65 -21.59
N MET A 209 1.00 0.21 -21.32
CA MET A 209 1.77 0.15 -20.06
C MET A 209 0.82 0.16 -18.85
N ALA A 210 1.17 -0.61 -17.82
CA ALA A 210 0.38 -0.67 -16.61
C ALA A 210 0.34 0.69 -15.90
N GLU A 211 -0.85 1.04 -15.41
CA GLU A 211 -1.06 2.18 -14.52
C GLU A 211 -0.99 1.69 -13.07
N GLU A 212 -0.69 2.58 -12.13
CA GLU A 212 -0.81 2.27 -10.71
C GLU A 212 -2.28 1.91 -10.36
N PRO A 213 -2.53 0.93 -9.46
CA PRO A 213 -1.54 0.20 -8.68
C PRO A 213 -0.88 -0.94 -9.46
N ILE A 214 0.43 -1.05 -9.28
CA ILE A 214 1.22 -2.18 -9.80
C ILE A 214 1.05 -3.42 -8.90
N HIS A 215 0.86 -3.24 -7.59
CA HIS A 215 0.86 -4.33 -6.63
C HIS A 215 -0.19 -4.16 -5.52
N GLY A 216 -1.33 -4.81 -5.71
CA GLY A 216 -2.46 -4.79 -4.78
C GLY A 216 -3.29 -3.53 -4.92
N ARG A 217 -3.24 -2.68 -3.90
CA ARG A 217 -3.98 -1.41 -3.85
C ARG A 217 -3.01 -0.26 -3.98
N TYR A 218 -3.48 0.86 -4.54
CA TYR A 218 -2.70 2.08 -4.53
C TYR A 218 -2.75 2.66 -3.12
N ILE A 219 -1.65 2.55 -2.40
CA ILE A 219 -1.52 3.04 -1.03
C ILE A 219 -0.42 4.09 -0.96
N LYS A 220 -0.45 4.94 0.06
CA LYS A 220 0.69 5.77 0.43
C LYS A 220 1.06 5.52 1.87
N MET A 221 2.36 5.45 2.13
CA MET A 221 2.91 5.24 3.47
C MET A 221 3.61 6.50 3.95
N GLY A 222 3.69 6.68 5.27
CA GLY A 222 4.26 7.87 5.86
C GLY A 222 4.78 7.65 7.27
N SER A 223 5.37 8.71 7.81
CA SER A 223 5.67 8.87 9.23
C SER A 223 5.60 10.36 9.59
N SER A 224 6.07 10.73 10.78
CA SER A 224 6.32 12.10 11.21
C SER A 224 7.80 12.26 11.54
N VAL A 225 8.44 13.28 10.98
CA VAL A 225 9.82 13.68 11.34
C VAL A 225 9.73 15.03 12.01
N ALA A 226 9.67 15.01 13.33
CA ALA A 226 9.70 16.18 14.20
C ALA A 226 10.70 15.92 15.32
N THR A 227 11.34 16.98 15.80
CA THR A 227 12.11 16.97 17.05
C THR A 227 11.18 17.23 18.23
N GLU A 228 11.58 16.82 19.44
CA GLU A 228 10.80 17.08 20.67
C GLU A 228 9.28 16.80 20.55
N ARG A 229 8.92 15.72 19.83
CA ARG A 229 7.55 15.28 19.44
C ARG A 229 6.80 16.14 18.43
N TYR A 230 6.92 17.48 18.48
CA TYR A 230 6.10 18.38 17.65
C TYR A 230 6.85 19.59 17.06
N TYR A 231 8.19 19.60 17.11
CA TYR A 231 9.00 20.70 16.60
C TYR A 231 9.49 20.39 15.19
N PHE A 232 9.06 21.22 14.24
CA PHE A 232 9.53 21.27 12.87
C PHE A 232 10.55 22.41 12.77
N ASP A 233 11.70 22.18 13.40
CA ASP A 233 12.85 23.09 13.41
C ASP A 233 13.89 22.68 12.37
N GLN A 234 15.01 23.40 12.29
CA GLN A 234 16.06 23.12 11.31
C GLN A 234 16.60 21.70 11.43
N SER A 235 16.67 21.14 12.65
CA SER A 235 17.08 19.75 12.84
C SER A 235 16.11 18.78 12.18
N ALA A 236 14.78 18.99 12.32
CA ALA A 236 13.80 18.18 11.61
C ALA A 236 13.98 18.26 10.08
N VAL A 237 14.29 19.45 9.55
CA VAL A 237 14.59 19.66 8.12
C VAL A 237 15.83 18.89 7.68
N ASP A 238 16.91 18.94 8.48
CA ASP A 238 18.19 18.29 8.17
C ASP A 238 18.08 16.75 8.19
N HIS A 239 17.25 16.20 9.08
CA HIS A 239 17.02 14.75 9.16
C HIS A 239 16.10 14.22 8.05
N LEU A 240 15.22 15.06 7.50
CA LEU A 240 14.15 14.64 6.62
C LEU A 240 14.65 13.88 5.37
N PRO A 241 15.65 14.34 4.61
CA PRO A 241 16.21 13.59 3.48
C PRO A 241 16.65 12.16 3.81
N TYR A 242 17.35 12.02 4.93
CA TYR A 242 17.93 10.77 5.39
C TYR A 242 16.82 9.80 5.76
N VAL A 243 15.84 10.28 6.54
CA VAL A 243 14.69 9.49 6.96
C VAL A 243 13.82 9.07 5.76
N LEU A 244 13.46 9.99 4.86
CA LEU A 244 12.61 9.66 3.71
C LEU A 244 13.23 8.58 2.82
N LYS A 245 14.52 8.71 2.54
CA LYS A 245 15.29 7.74 1.74
C LYS A 245 15.43 6.39 2.45
N TRP A 246 15.74 6.39 3.75
CA TRP A 246 15.93 5.15 4.51
C TRP A 246 14.62 4.41 4.80
N LEU A 247 13.51 5.14 4.95
CA LEU A 247 12.18 4.54 5.02
C LEU A 247 11.71 3.98 3.67
N GLY A 248 12.34 4.39 2.56
CA GLY A 248 11.96 3.94 1.21
C GLY A 248 10.71 4.63 0.67
N ILE A 249 10.42 5.84 1.15
CA ILE A 249 9.21 6.61 0.79
C ILE A 249 9.51 7.89 0.00
N ALA A 250 10.79 8.19 -0.24
CA ALA A 250 11.20 9.31 -1.08
C ALA A 250 10.80 9.10 -2.56
N TYR A 251 10.59 10.20 -3.26
CA TYR A 251 10.43 10.31 -4.71
C TYR A 251 9.14 9.73 -5.32
N SER A 252 8.31 9.01 -4.57
CA SER A 252 7.13 8.31 -5.08
C SER A 252 5.77 8.90 -4.67
N GLY A 253 5.73 10.13 -4.16
CA GLY A 253 4.47 10.82 -3.86
C GLY A 253 3.79 10.37 -2.56
N ASN A 254 4.52 9.71 -1.67
CA ASN A 254 4.10 9.35 -0.30
C ASN A 254 3.77 10.59 0.55
N ILE A 255 3.14 10.42 1.71
CA ILE A 255 2.64 11.54 2.53
C ILE A 255 3.31 11.51 3.90
N MET A 256 3.72 12.66 4.43
CA MET A 256 4.29 12.84 5.77
C MET A 256 3.36 13.63 6.69
N ARG A 257 3.33 13.29 7.97
CA ARG A 257 2.52 14.02 8.94
C ARG A 257 3.33 15.18 9.46
N ALA A 258 2.90 16.38 9.13
CA ALA A 258 3.62 17.62 9.38
C ALA A 258 2.71 18.59 10.15
N SER A 259 2.42 18.21 11.40
CA SER A 259 1.44 18.88 12.27
C SER A 259 2.13 19.70 13.36
N CYS A 260 2.20 21.02 13.17
CA CYS A 260 2.75 21.95 14.16
C CYS A 260 1.62 22.76 14.81
N PHE A 261 1.36 22.54 16.11
CA PHE A 261 0.16 23.07 16.78
C PHE A 261 0.25 24.56 17.12
N SER A 262 -0.86 25.28 16.96
CA SER A 262 -0.98 26.73 17.13
C SER A 262 -0.71 27.23 18.55
N ASN A 263 -0.81 26.36 19.56
CA ASN A 263 -0.51 26.68 20.96
C ASN A 263 0.89 26.19 21.40
N VAL A 264 1.64 25.49 20.54
CA VAL A 264 3.00 25.04 20.82
C VAL A 264 3.96 26.00 20.13
N ARG A 265 4.49 26.96 20.91
CA ARG A 265 5.22 28.14 20.45
C ARG A 265 6.09 27.93 19.19
N ASN A 266 7.33 27.45 19.35
CA ASN A 266 8.30 27.39 18.23
C ASN A 266 8.13 26.10 17.40
N SER A 267 6.96 25.44 17.45
CA SER A 267 6.72 24.17 16.74
C SER A 267 6.86 24.29 15.23
N CYS A 268 6.49 25.45 14.66
CA CYS A 268 6.56 25.69 13.21
C CYS A 268 7.80 26.51 12.79
N SER A 269 8.90 26.49 13.57
CA SER A 269 10.01 27.45 13.39
C SER A 269 10.73 27.38 12.03
N ALA A 270 10.83 26.21 11.40
CA ALA A 270 11.41 25.98 10.08
C ALA A 270 10.44 25.26 9.13
N MET A 271 9.14 25.49 9.30
CA MET A 271 8.10 24.72 8.61
C MET A 271 8.09 24.94 7.10
N GLN A 272 8.46 26.15 6.64
CA GLN A 272 8.52 26.43 5.20
C GLN A 272 9.62 25.59 4.55
N GLU A 273 10.82 25.60 5.14
CA GLU A 273 11.97 24.83 4.70
C GLU A 273 11.67 23.32 4.74
N TYR A 274 10.93 22.86 5.76
CA TYR A 274 10.46 21.49 5.86
C TYR A 274 9.56 21.10 4.67
N TYR A 275 8.56 21.93 4.34
CA TYR A 275 7.67 21.68 3.20
C TYR A 275 8.38 21.76 1.85
N GLU A 276 9.33 22.69 1.69
CA GLU A 276 10.17 22.78 0.50
C GLU A 276 11.03 21.52 0.35
N LYS A 277 11.53 20.98 1.46
CA LYS A 277 12.28 19.73 1.45
C LYS A 277 11.38 18.52 1.11
N LEU A 278 10.17 18.43 1.64
CA LEU A 278 9.20 17.41 1.19
C LEU A 278 8.95 17.47 -0.32
N LYS A 279 8.78 18.69 -0.86
CA LYS A 279 8.61 18.91 -2.30
C LYS A 279 9.81 18.45 -3.13
N GLU A 280 11.04 18.73 -2.69
CA GLU A 280 12.27 18.27 -3.36
C GLU A 280 12.33 16.73 -3.47
N TYR A 281 11.84 16.04 -2.45
CA TYR A 281 11.82 14.58 -2.39
C TYR A 281 10.50 13.98 -2.91
N ASN A 282 9.74 14.73 -3.71
CA ASN A 282 8.41 14.36 -4.22
C ASN A 282 7.55 13.65 -3.17
N THR A 283 7.45 14.25 -1.99
CA THR A 283 6.67 13.76 -0.86
C THR A 283 5.65 14.83 -0.48
N GLY A 284 4.44 14.41 -0.15
CA GLY A 284 3.35 15.28 0.28
C GLY A 284 3.24 15.39 1.80
N ALA A 285 2.26 16.17 2.25
CA ALA A 285 1.99 16.39 3.66
C ALA A 285 0.50 16.35 4.00
N VAL A 286 0.21 15.80 5.18
CA VAL A 286 -0.99 16.11 5.96
C VAL A 286 -0.58 17.01 7.10
N ALA A 287 -1.32 18.11 7.29
CA ALA A 287 -1.09 19.05 8.36
C ALA A 287 -2.27 19.07 9.33
N MET A 288 -1.99 19.42 10.57
CA MET A 288 -2.96 19.83 11.56
C MET A 288 -2.33 20.98 12.33
N TYR A 289 -3.05 22.10 12.39
CA TYR A 289 -2.51 23.35 12.92
C TYR A 289 -3.22 23.80 14.19
N LEU A 290 -4.55 23.91 14.18
CA LEU A 290 -5.27 24.39 15.35
C LEU A 290 -5.17 23.40 16.51
N TYR A 291 -4.85 23.92 17.70
CA TYR A 291 -5.14 23.23 18.94
C TYR A 291 -6.60 23.45 19.30
N THR A 292 -7.43 22.41 19.21
CA THR A 292 -8.88 22.55 19.37
C THR A 292 -9.34 22.72 20.82
N GLY A 293 -8.50 22.37 21.79
CA GLY A 293 -8.85 22.35 23.21
C GLY A 293 -9.03 23.73 23.87
N ASP A 294 -8.57 24.82 23.24
CA ASP A 294 -8.72 26.19 23.75
C ASP A 294 -9.70 27.04 22.91
N ILE A 295 -10.34 26.44 21.91
CA ILE A 295 -11.23 27.15 21.00
C ILE A 295 -12.61 27.30 21.62
N GLN A 296 -13.06 28.55 21.70
CA GLN A 296 -14.45 28.88 22.01
C GLN A 296 -15.19 29.23 20.71
N LEU A 297 -16.38 28.67 20.54
CA LEU A 297 -17.26 28.99 19.42
C LEU A 297 -18.05 30.27 19.70
N THR A 298 -18.44 30.96 18.62
CA THR A 298 -19.42 32.05 18.70
C THR A 298 -20.79 31.50 19.10
N SER A 299 -21.73 32.38 19.45
CA SER A 299 -23.13 32.00 19.69
C SER A 299 -23.82 31.38 18.48
N ALA A 300 -23.29 31.60 17.27
CA ALA A 300 -23.76 30.99 16.03
C ALA A 300 -23.15 29.59 15.77
N GLY A 301 -22.28 29.09 16.67
CA GLY A 301 -21.60 27.80 16.52
C GLY A 301 -20.46 27.82 15.49
N THR A 302 -19.95 29.00 15.15
CA THR A 302 -18.81 29.16 14.22
C THR A 302 -17.51 29.43 14.97
N LEU A 303 -16.37 29.31 14.28
CA LEU A 303 -15.08 29.70 14.84
C LEU A 303 -15.07 31.19 15.24
N ALA A 304 -14.54 31.49 16.42
CA ALA A 304 -14.25 32.87 16.81
C ALA A 304 -13.21 33.52 15.86
N PRO A 305 -13.21 34.85 15.72
CA PRO A 305 -12.32 35.56 14.78
C PRO A 305 -10.83 35.22 14.94
N GLU A 306 -10.36 34.97 16.17
CA GLU A 306 -8.97 34.60 16.43
C GLU A 306 -8.61 33.24 15.81
N ALA A 307 -9.42 32.21 16.04
CA ALA A 307 -9.19 30.87 15.51
C ALA A 307 -9.32 30.83 13.98
N ALA A 308 -10.33 31.54 13.44
CA ALA A 308 -10.50 31.69 11.99
C ALA A 308 -9.30 32.40 11.35
N SER A 309 -8.80 33.47 11.96
CA SER A 309 -7.62 34.19 11.50
C SER A 309 -6.35 33.33 11.54
N LYS A 310 -6.17 32.51 12.59
CA LYS A 310 -5.06 31.55 12.70
C LYS A 310 -5.07 30.56 11.53
N LEU A 311 -6.21 29.95 11.23
CA LEU A 311 -6.36 29.06 10.06
C LEU A 311 -6.13 29.77 8.74
N GLU A 312 -6.72 30.96 8.56
CA GLU A 312 -6.56 31.74 7.34
C GLU A 312 -5.08 32.04 7.06
N GLN A 313 -4.35 32.49 8.08
CA GLN A 313 -2.92 32.79 7.96
C GLN A 313 -2.10 31.53 7.65
N PHE A 314 -2.42 30.40 8.31
CA PHE A 314 -1.77 29.12 8.03
C PHE A 314 -2.00 28.69 6.57
N MET A 315 -3.24 28.73 6.09
CA MET A 315 -3.58 28.34 4.72
C MET A 315 -2.98 29.28 3.67
N LYS A 316 -2.96 30.59 3.91
CA LYS A 316 -2.28 31.54 3.03
C LYS A 316 -0.77 31.30 2.94
N ARG A 317 -0.16 30.85 4.04
CA ARG A 317 1.29 30.65 4.10
C ARG A 317 1.73 29.30 3.58
N TYR A 318 1.00 28.24 3.91
CA TYR A 318 1.43 26.85 3.69
C TYR A 318 0.46 26.03 2.86
N GLY A 319 -0.73 26.55 2.55
CA GLY A 319 -1.78 25.81 1.84
C GLY A 319 -1.31 25.24 0.51
N ASP A 320 -0.43 25.94 -0.21
CA ASP A 320 0.16 25.46 -1.46
C ASP A 320 1.15 24.30 -1.30
N TYR A 321 1.52 23.90 -0.09
CA TYR A 321 2.47 22.79 0.12
C TYR A 321 1.80 21.49 0.57
N ILE A 322 0.61 21.57 1.16
CA ILE A 322 -0.04 20.46 1.87
C ILE A 322 -1.19 19.88 1.06
N GLN A 323 -1.31 18.55 1.00
CA GLN A 323 -2.41 17.89 0.27
C GLN A 323 -3.62 17.68 1.17
N TYR A 324 -3.38 17.56 2.47
CA TYR A 324 -4.39 17.18 3.44
C TYR A 324 -4.37 18.07 4.69
N TYR A 325 -5.55 18.33 5.27
CA TYR A 325 -5.68 18.96 6.58
C TYR A 325 -6.50 18.08 7.52
N GLU A 326 -5.88 17.55 8.57
CA GLU A 326 -6.52 16.83 9.66
C GLU A 326 -7.22 17.81 10.61
N VAL A 327 -8.52 17.60 10.81
CA VAL A 327 -9.37 18.52 11.60
C VAL A 327 -8.94 18.59 13.06
N ASP A 328 -8.59 17.44 13.66
CA ASP A 328 -8.25 17.33 15.07
C ASP A 328 -7.51 16.00 15.35
N ASN A 329 -6.88 15.89 16.52
CA ASN A 329 -6.18 14.68 16.95
C ASN A 329 -6.81 14.08 18.21
N GLU A 330 -7.35 12.88 18.10
CA GLU A 330 -7.95 12.09 19.19
C GLU A 330 -8.86 12.91 20.13
N PRO A 331 -9.88 13.60 19.60
CA PRO A 331 -10.75 14.49 20.36
C PRO A 331 -11.20 13.93 21.72
N SER A 332 -11.68 12.70 21.77
CA SER A 332 -12.16 12.06 22.98
C SER A 332 -11.03 11.81 23.97
N ILE A 333 -9.85 11.30 23.59
CA ILE A 333 -8.73 11.14 24.54
C ILE A 333 -8.41 12.48 25.23
N PHE A 334 -8.47 13.59 24.50
CA PHE A 334 -8.15 14.92 25.00
C PHE A 334 -9.36 15.75 25.47
N ASN A 335 -10.54 15.14 25.60
CA ASN A 335 -11.78 15.79 26.05
C ASN A 335 -12.19 17.03 25.22
N ARG A 336 -11.95 16.98 23.90
CA ARG A 336 -12.25 18.04 22.93
C ARG A 336 -13.70 17.98 22.45
N SER A 337 -14.17 19.11 21.93
CA SER A 337 -15.56 19.33 21.52
C SER A 337 -15.83 18.88 20.09
N LYS A 338 -16.90 18.11 19.92
CA LYS A 338 -17.45 17.76 18.60
C LYS A 338 -17.81 19.01 17.80
N ASP A 339 -18.47 19.97 18.44
CA ASP A 339 -18.95 21.18 17.77
C ASP A 339 -17.79 22.04 17.25
N VAL A 340 -16.66 22.07 17.99
CA VAL A 340 -15.44 22.75 17.52
C VAL A 340 -14.92 22.08 16.25
N ASN A 341 -14.87 20.76 16.22
CA ASN A 341 -14.39 20.02 15.06
C ASN A 341 -15.31 20.21 13.83
N ILE A 342 -16.63 20.25 14.05
CA ILE A 342 -17.61 20.61 13.01
C ILE A 342 -17.38 22.04 12.51
N ALA A 343 -17.13 23.00 13.40
CA ALA A 343 -16.88 24.39 13.02
C ALA A 343 -15.59 24.53 12.17
N ILE A 344 -14.54 23.79 12.50
CA ILE A 344 -13.31 23.74 11.70
C ILE A 344 -13.59 23.14 10.32
N ALA A 345 -14.27 21.99 10.24
CA ALA A 345 -14.59 21.35 8.97
C ALA A 345 -15.46 22.25 8.06
N ARG A 346 -16.46 22.94 8.62
CA ARG A 346 -17.27 23.93 7.90
C ARG A 346 -16.43 25.09 7.39
N TRP A 347 -15.57 25.66 8.25
CA TRP A 347 -14.66 26.72 7.84
C TRP A 347 -13.77 26.27 6.68
N MET A 348 -13.23 25.06 6.74
CA MET A 348 -12.42 24.49 5.65
C MET A 348 -13.22 24.40 4.36
N ASN A 349 -14.46 23.89 4.38
CA ASN A 349 -15.29 23.78 3.17
C ASN A 349 -15.65 25.14 2.56
N GLU A 350 -15.88 26.15 3.39
CA GLU A 350 -16.20 27.51 2.94
C GLU A 350 -14.99 28.26 2.36
N ASN A 351 -13.77 27.94 2.83
CA ASN A 351 -12.59 28.75 2.57
C ASN A 351 -11.50 28.06 1.75
N LYS A 352 -11.46 26.72 1.68
CA LYS A 352 -10.36 25.99 1.00
C LYS A 352 -10.24 26.35 -0.47
N THR A 353 -11.35 26.56 -1.19
CA THR A 353 -11.33 26.98 -2.61
C THR A 353 -10.63 28.32 -2.84
N ARG A 354 -10.61 29.20 -1.83
CA ARG A 354 -9.93 30.50 -1.90
C ARG A 354 -8.42 30.40 -1.63
N TYR A 355 -8.02 29.53 -0.70
CA TYR A 355 -6.65 29.52 -0.18
C TYR A 355 -5.82 28.31 -0.64
N ALA A 356 -6.45 27.14 -0.82
CA ALA A 356 -5.82 25.88 -1.21
C ALA A 356 -6.86 24.97 -1.89
N PRO A 357 -7.27 25.26 -3.15
CA PRO A 357 -8.40 24.57 -3.81
C PRO A 357 -8.17 23.07 -4.06
N HIS A 358 -6.93 22.61 -3.99
CA HIS A 358 -6.54 21.22 -4.14
C HIS A 358 -6.64 20.41 -2.84
N LEU A 359 -6.70 21.09 -1.69
CA LEU A 359 -6.57 20.47 -0.38
C LEU A 359 -7.81 19.67 -0.02
N GLN A 360 -7.58 18.48 0.54
CA GLN A 360 -8.60 17.62 1.09
C GLN A 360 -8.60 17.66 2.62
N SER A 361 -9.78 17.83 3.20
CA SER A 361 -10.01 17.77 4.65
C SER A 361 -10.11 16.32 5.10
N VAL A 362 -9.50 16.02 6.25
CA VAL A 362 -9.45 14.69 6.84
C VAL A 362 -10.16 14.77 8.19
N ALA A 363 -11.03 13.79 8.47
CA ALA A 363 -11.64 13.64 9.78
C ALA A 363 -10.58 13.56 10.89
N PRO A 364 -10.95 13.87 12.14
CA PRO A 364 -10.04 13.72 13.26
C PRO A 364 -9.40 12.34 13.32
N GLY A 365 -8.15 12.28 13.77
CA GLY A 365 -7.49 11.03 14.14
C GLY A 365 -8.25 10.34 15.27
N TRP A 366 -9.20 9.46 14.93
CA TRP A 366 -10.11 8.89 15.92
C TRP A 366 -9.38 7.95 16.87
N SER A 367 -9.69 8.11 18.16
CA SER A 367 -9.29 7.18 19.23
C SER A 367 -10.42 6.20 19.60
N TYR A 368 -11.65 6.52 19.19
CA TYR A 368 -12.87 5.76 19.44
C TYR A 368 -13.18 5.52 20.93
N SER A 369 -12.73 6.43 21.80
CA SER A 369 -12.98 6.37 23.24
C SER A 369 -14.44 6.67 23.58
N ASN A 370 -15.03 5.83 24.43
CA ASN A 370 -16.39 6.01 24.95
C ASN A 370 -16.45 6.73 26.30
N LYS A 371 -15.30 7.12 26.88
CA LYS A 371 -15.22 7.64 28.26
C LYS A 371 -15.12 9.15 28.34
N ASN A 372 -14.70 9.80 27.27
CA ASN A 372 -14.33 11.21 27.24
C ASN A 372 -14.85 11.90 25.97
N GLY A 373 -14.60 13.21 25.84
CA GLY A 373 -15.06 14.04 24.72
C GLY A 373 -16.29 14.84 25.11
N LEU A 374 -16.65 15.84 24.31
CA LEU A 374 -17.82 16.69 24.56
C LEU A 374 -18.76 16.64 23.33
N PRO A 375 -19.91 15.94 23.39
CA PRO A 375 -20.42 15.15 24.53
C PRO A 375 -19.61 13.85 24.75
N ILE A 376 -19.68 13.27 25.95
CA ILE A 376 -18.89 12.08 26.31
C ILE A 376 -19.18 10.92 25.34
N GLY A 377 -18.11 10.32 24.82
CA GLY A 377 -18.17 9.11 23.99
C GLY A 377 -18.67 9.34 22.57
N TRP A 378 -18.78 10.59 22.10
CA TRP A 378 -19.27 10.90 20.76
C TRP A 378 -18.42 10.25 19.64
N GLU A 379 -17.12 10.09 19.85
CA GLU A 379 -16.24 9.36 18.92
C GLU A 379 -16.57 7.88 18.82
N ARG A 380 -17.28 7.27 19.76
CA ARG A 380 -17.67 5.86 19.70
C ARG A 380 -19.00 5.67 18.97
N ASP A 381 -19.81 6.72 18.91
CA ASP A 381 -21.12 6.69 18.27
C ASP A 381 -20.98 6.96 16.76
N PRO A 382 -21.25 5.96 15.89
CA PRO A 382 -21.12 6.13 14.45
C PRO A 382 -22.04 7.22 13.90
N VAL A 383 -23.21 7.47 14.50
CA VAL A 383 -24.13 8.53 14.05
C VAL A 383 -23.51 9.90 14.32
N GLN A 384 -22.90 10.08 15.49
CA GLN A 384 -22.25 11.34 15.84
C GLN A 384 -20.96 11.57 15.05
N ARG A 385 -20.15 10.54 14.81
CA ARG A 385 -18.99 10.65 13.91
C ARG A 385 -19.43 11.01 12.49
N ARG A 386 -20.50 10.37 11.99
CA ARG A 386 -21.00 10.57 10.62
C ARG A 386 -21.35 12.03 10.33
N GLU A 387 -21.80 12.78 11.33
CA GLU A 387 -22.06 14.22 11.20
C GLU A 387 -20.80 15.00 10.77
N LEU A 388 -19.65 14.76 11.42
CA LEU A 388 -18.40 15.39 11.06
C LEU A 388 -17.78 14.78 9.80
N GLU A 389 -17.83 13.46 9.68
CA GLU A 389 -17.34 12.75 8.50
C GLU A 389 -18.04 13.18 7.21
N ASN A 390 -19.32 13.53 7.24
CA ASN A 390 -20.00 14.06 6.04
C ASN A 390 -19.48 15.45 5.63
N LEU A 391 -18.75 16.14 6.50
CA LEU A 391 -18.14 17.44 6.23
C LEU A 391 -16.69 17.34 5.78
N THR A 392 -16.04 16.17 5.91
CA THR A 392 -14.65 15.98 5.50
C THR A 392 -14.56 15.13 4.23
N ASP A 393 -13.49 15.34 3.46
CA ASP A 393 -13.26 14.58 2.22
C ASP A 393 -12.82 13.13 2.53
N LEU A 394 -12.04 12.93 3.60
CA LEU A 394 -11.52 11.62 4.04
C LEU A 394 -11.90 11.28 5.48
N THR A 395 -11.99 9.97 5.77
CA THR A 395 -12.05 9.42 7.13
C THR A 395 -10.64 9.17 7.66
N ASN A 396 -10.52 8.95 8.97
CA ASN A 396 -9.26 8.64 9.66
C ASN A 396 -9.54 7.58 10.76
N GLY A 397 -8.54 7.18 11.53
CA GLY A 397 -8.71 6.35 12.71
C GLY A 397 -7.39 5.76 13.18
N HIS A 398 -6.92 6.17 14.36
CA HIS A 398 -5.65 5.71 14.88
C HIS A 398 -5.69 4.23 15.25
N ALA A 399 -4.53 3.56 15.14
CA ALA A 399 -4.43 2.15 15.47
C ALA A 399 -3.08 1.74 16.04
N TYR A 400 -3.11 1.12 17.23
CA TYR A 400 -1.92 0.67 17.93
C TYR A 400 -1.98 -0.83 18.25
N GLY A 401 -0.89 -1.55 17.98
CA GLY A 401 -0.86 -3.00 18.20
C GLY A 401 -1.90 -3.70 17.33
N THR A 402 -2.86 -4.37 17.96
CA THR A 402 -3.97 -5.05 17.28
C THR A 402 -5.27 -4.23 17.27
N SER A 403 -5.25 -2.98 17.75
CA SER A 403 -6.48 -2.23 18.00
C SER A 403 -7.32 -2.02 16.74
N TYR A 404 -6.72 -1.94 15.54
CA TYR A 404 -7.44 -1.77 14.28
C TYR A 404 -8.56 -2.80 14.03
N LEU A 405 -8.44 -4.02 14.58
CA LEU A 405 -9.43 -5.12 14.48
C LEU A 405 -10.33 -5.26 15.70
N GLU A 406 -10.22 -4.38 16.70
CA GLU A 406 -11.14 -4.45 17.82
C GLU A 406 -12.56 -4.16 17.32
N LYS A 407 -13.48 -5.10 17.54
CA LYS A 407 -14.91 -4.95 17.19
C LYS A 407 -15.50 -3.66 17.74
N GLU A 408 -14.89 -3.16 18.79
CA GLU A 408 -15.34 -2.07 19.61
C GLU A 408 -14.15 -1.12 19.79
N GLY A 409 -14.01 -0.15 18.88
CA GLY A 409 -12.96 0.86 18.93
C GLY A 409 -11.82 0.68 17.95
N GLY A 410 -11.85 -0.39 17.15
CA GLY A 410 -10.89 -0.58 16.09
C GLY A 410 -11.20 0.25 14.87
N SER A 411 -10.17 0.90 14.34
CA SER A 411 -10.30 1.80 13.19
C SER A 411 -10.97 1.13 11.99
N PHE A 412 -10.73 -0.15 11.75
CA PHE A 412 -11.34 -0.86 10.63
C PHE A 412 -12.84 -1.11 10.86
N PHE A 413 -13.21 -1.68 12.01
CA PHE A 413 -14.61 -1.94 12.37
C PHE A 413 -15.43 -0.65 12.52
N GLU A 414 -14.89 0.36 13.19
CA GLU A 414 -15.60 1.62 13.46
C GLU A 414 -15.84 2.44 12.20
N THR A 415 -14.93 2.37 11.21
CA THR A 415 -15.15 2.98 9.89
C THR A 415 -16.34 2.32 9.19
N LEU A 416 -16.41 0.98 9.20
CA LEU A 416 -17.52 0.25 8.58
C LEU A 416 -18.85 0.43 9.32
N LYS A 417 -18.84 0.57 10.65
CA LYS A 417 -20.06 0.97 11.38
C LYS A 417 -20.57 2.35 11.00
N THR A 418 -19.68 3.25 10.56
CA THR A 418 -20.04 4.62 10.22
C THR A 418 -20.62 4.72 8.81
N PHE A 419 -20.06 3.97 7.86
CA PHE A 419 -20.39 4.13 6.45
C PHE A 419 -20.96 2.89 5.76
N GLU A 420 -21.05 1.76 6.46
CA GLU A 420 -21.35 0.42 5.93
C GLU A 420 -20.24 -0.06 4.96
N SER A 421 -20.13 -1.38 4.71
CA SER A 421 -19.18 -1.87 3.72
C SER A 421 -19.72 -1.65 2.31
N LEU A 422 -18.84 -1.32 1.37
CA LEU A 422 -19.14 -1.53 -0.04
C LEU A 422 -18.67 -2.92 -0.48
N GLN A 423 -19.11 -3.25 -1.68
CA GLN A 423 -18.64 -4.35 -2.50
C GLN A 423 -17.12 -4.28 -2.82
N ASN A 424 -16.51 -3.09 -2.77
CA ASN A 424 -15.10 -2.88 -3.12
C ASN A 424 -14.41 -1.86 -2.20
N GLY A 425 -13.95 -2.31 -1.05
CA GLY A 425 -13.19 -1.54 -0.09
C GLY A 425 -14.05 -0.62 0.78
N LEU A 426 -13.41 0.37 1.39
CA LEU A 426 -14.09 1.36 2.22
C LEU A 426 -14.87 2.36 1.34
N PRO A 427 -16.11 2.73 1.72
CA PRO A 427 -16.91 3.73 1.00
C PRO A 427 -16.30 5.12 0.97
N LYS A 428 -15.46 5.44 1.96
CA LYS A 428 -14.77 6.72 2.07
C LYS A 428 -13.28 6.47 2.18
N PHE A 429 -12.49 7.26 1.44
CA PHE A 429 -11.03 7.18 1.49
C PHE A 429 -10.52 7.41 2.90
N MET A 430 -9.62 6.54 3.35
CA MET A 430 -9.08 6.56 4.69
C MET A 430 -7.62 7.00 4.69
N LEU A 431 -7.33 8.07 5.43
CA LEU A 431 -5.99 8.53 5.76
C LEU A 431 -5.78 8.36 7.26
N ASN A 432 -5.00 7.35 7.65
CA ASN A 432 -4.64 7.11 9.04
C ASN A 432 -3.40 7.89 9.41
N THR A 433 -3.57 8.93 10.21
CA THR A 433 -2.49 9.84 10.58
C THR A 433 -1.56 9.26 11.65
N GLU A 434 -1.98 8.24 12.39
CA GLU A 434 -1.12 7.53 13.35
C GLU A 434 -1.46 6.04 13.43
N ILE A 435 -0.46 5.20 13.15
CA ILE A 435 -0.47 3.77 13.47
C ILE A 435 0.87 3.33 14.08
N GLY A 436 0.89 2.22 14.80
CA GLY A 436 2.18 1.62 15.19
C GLY A 436 2.10 0.70 16.38
N THR A 437 3.26 0.43 16.99
CA THR A 437 3.35 -0.42 18.17
C THR A 437 4.41 0.13 19.11
N ASN A 438 4.15 0.11 20.40
CA ASN A 438 5.19 0.15 21.42
C ASN A 438 5.65 -1.25 21.84
N ASN A 439 6.70 -1.32 22.68
CA ASN A 439 7.30 -2.59 23.13
C ASN A 439 6.39 -3.46 24.01
N LYS A 440 5.25 -2.95 24.47
CA LYS A 440 4.27 -3.73 25.24
C LYS A 440 3.26 -4.46 24.36
N HIS A 441 3.10 -4.04 23.10
CA HIS A 441 2.26 -4.77 22.16
C HIS A 441 2.97 -6.05 21.71
N LEU A 442 2.20 -7.13 21.62
CA LEU A 442 2.68 -8.45 21.23
C LEU A 442 1.69 -9.06 20.25
N ASP A 443 2.20 -9.83 19.28
CA ASP A 443 1.34 -10.56 18.36
C ASP A 443 0.55 -11.62 19.14
N PRO A 444 -0.75 -11.84 18.83
CA PRO A 444 -1.56 -12.82 19.54
C PRO A 444 -0.89 -14.19 19.57
N SER A 445 -0.81 -14.79 20.77
CA SER A 445 -0.09 -16.06 20.98
C SER A 445 -0.60 -17.20 20.10
N LYS A 446 -1.88 -17.17 19.71
CA LYS A 446 -2.50 -18.14 18.80
C LYS A 446 -1.81 -18.24 17.43
N TYR A 447 -1.11 -17.20 16.98
CA TYR A 447 -0.38 -17.20 15.71
C TYR A 447 1.05 -17.77 15.83
N GLY A 448 1.53 -18.02 17.04
CA GLY A 448 2.81 -18.70 17.26
C GLY A 448 4.04 -17.91 16.81
N ALA A 449 3.98 -16.58 16.82
CA ALA A 449 5.11 -15.74 16.43
C ALA A 449 6.33 -15.90 17.36
N GLN A 450 7.51 -16.18 16.78
CA GLN A 450 8.78 -16.25 17.51
C GLN A 450 9.29 -14.86 17.90
N GLN A 451 9.12 -13.88 17.01
CA GLN A 451 9.44 -12.47 17.24
C GLN A 451 8.14 -11.67 17.43
N LYS A 452 7.57 -11.74 18.64
CA LYS A 452 6.20 -11.24 18.90
C LYS A 452 6.06 -9.73 18.71
N GLN A 453 7.11 -8.94 18.97
CA GLN A 453 7.04 -7.48 18.83
C GLN A 453 7.16 -7.06 17.36
N SER A 454 8.07 -7.71 16.62
CA SER A 454 8.18 -7.56 15.17
C SER A 454 6.89 -7.99 14.45
N ALA A 455 6.32 -9.14 14.82
CA ALA A 455 5.12 -9.68 14.19
C ALA A 455 3.87 -8.79 14.35
N VAL A 456 3.66 -8.18 15.52
CA VAL A 456 2.50 -7.29 15.70
C VAL A 456 2.66 -5.98 14.93
N PHE A 457 3.89 -5.47 14.81
CA PHE A 457 4.15 -4.27 14.00
C PHE A 457 3.94 -4.58 12.51
N ASP A 458 4.49 -5.70 12.02
CA ASP A 458 4.28 -6.20 10.66
C ASP A 458 2.80 -6.39 10.35
N ARG A 459 2.05 -7.07 11.23
CA ARG A 459 0.60 -7.29 11.04
C ARG A 459 -0.20 -6.00 11.04
N ASN A 460 0.14 -5.04 11.91
CA ASN A 460 -0.51 -3.73 11.92
C ASN A 460 -0.31 -3.00 10.58
N LEU A 461 0.92 -2.95 10.06
CA LEU A 461 1.19 -2.34 8.74
C LEU A 461 0.45 -3.09 7.62
N ARG A 462 0.55 -4.43 7.57
CA ARG A 462 -0.12 -5.26 6.55
C ARG A 462 -1.64 -5.07 6.54
N ALA A 463 -2.25 -4.92 7.71
CA ALA A 463 -3.68 -4.64 7.78
C ALA A 463 -4.03 -3.33 7.08
N HIS A 464 -3.29 -2.27 7.35
CA HIS A 464 -3.53 -0.96 6.75
C HIS A 464 -3.21 -0.92 5.25
N ILE A 465 -2.26 -1.73 4.77
CA ILE A 465 -2.08 -1.99 3.32
C ILE A 465 -3.37 -2.59 2.73
N GLY A 466 -4.01 -3.51 3.46
CA GLY A 466 -5.23 -4.20 3.03
C GLY A 466 -6.48 -3.33 2.97
N PHE A 467 -6.65 -2.31 3.83
CA PHE A 467 -7.88 -1.49 3.87
C PHE A 467 -7.71 0.03 3.78
N SER A 468 -6.59 0.62 4.23
CA SER A 468 -6.38 2.08 4.19
C SER A 468 -5.85 2.57 2.84
N ASN A 469 -6.10 3.83 2.48
CA ASN A 469 -5.54 4.42 1.26
C ASN A 469 -4.21 5.12 1.54
N ILE A 470 -4.12 5.76 2.71
CA ILE A 470 -2.91 6.43 3.17
C ILE A 470 -2.79 6.10 4.65
N PHE A 471 -1.59 5.74 5.10
CA PHE A 471 -1.37 5.52 6.53
C PHE A 471 0.05 5.87 6.93
N MET A 472 0.21 6.22 8.19
CA MET A 472 1.44 6.81 8.69
C MET A 472 1.83 6.14 9.98
N GLN A 473 3.05 5.63 10.05
CA GLN A 473 3.60 5.22 11.32
C GLN A 473 3.67 6.47 12.23
N HIS A 474 3.33 6.29 13.51
CA HIS A 474 3.14 7.35 14.50
C HIS A 474 4.18 8.49 14.40
N ALA A 475 5.46 8.15 14.51
CA ALA A 475 6.56 9.08 14.31
C ALA A 475 7.91 8.37 14.25
N ALA A 476 8.81 8.91 13.43
CA ALA A 476 10.16 8.40 13.22
C ALA A 476 10.99 8.52 14.52
N PHE A 477 10.89 9.68 15.18
CA PHE A 477 11.56 10.03 16.43
C PHE A 477 10.54 10.24 17.56
N PHE A 478 10.04 9.16 18.16
CA PHE A 478 9.07 9.28 19.25
C PHE A 478 9.20 8.17 20.27
N LYS A 479 9.45 8.56 21.54
CA LYS A 479 9.67 7.62 22.62
C LYS A 479 8.56 6.57 22.73
N ASP A 480 8.95 5.30 22.85
CA ASP A 480 8.12 4.10 22.89
C ASP A 480 7.54 3.64 21.54
N TYR A 481 7.51 4.48 20.50
CA TYR A 481 6.98 4.14 19.16
C TYR A 481 8.01 4.32 18.05
N GLU A 482 9.29 4.42 18.41
CA GLU A 482 10.40 4.82 17.55
C GLU A 482 10.60 3.90 16.34
N LEU A 483 10.89 4.52 15.19
CA LEU A 483 11.65 3.86 14.11
C LEU A 483 13.16 4.03 14.31
N PHE A 484 13.56 5.19 14.85
CA PHE A 484 14.95 5.55 15.12
C PHE A 484 15.14 5.98 16.57
N GLN A 485 16.36 5.80 17.11
CA GLN A 485 16.69 6.22 18.47
C GLN A 485 16.38 7.71 18.69
N THR A 486 16.03 8.10 19.92
CA THR A 486 15.58 9.46 20.27
C THR A 486 16.46 10.14 21.32
N ASP A 487 17.57 9.52 21.71
CA ASP A 487 18.48 9.97 22.75
C ASP A 487 19.51 11.01 22.28
N PHE A 488 19.43 11.45 21.03
CA PHE A 488 20.23 12.55 20.52
C PHE A 488 19.58 13.91 20.84
N GLN A 489 20.36 14.82 21.44
CA GLN A 489 19.91 16.21 21.63
C GLN A 489 19.88 16.92 20.27
N GLY A 490 18.67 16.97 19.68
CA GLY A 490 18.39 17.23 18.25
C GLY A 490 19.16 18.34 17.53
N LYS A 491 19.68 19.36 18.21
CA LYS A 491 20.23 20.54 17.52
C LYS A 491 21.58 20.34 16.84
N ASN A 492 22.37 19.32 17.20
CA ASN A 492 23.72 19.10 16.67
C ASN A 492 23.98 17.65 16.21
N HIS A 493 22.92 16.85 16.05
CA HIS A 493 23.07 15.47 15.60
C HIS A 493 23.30 15.43 14.08
N ASP A 494 24.33 14.72 13.63
CA ASP A 494 24.57 14.46 12.21
C ASP A 494 23.53 13.43 11.70
N PRO A 495 22.62 13.78 10.78
CA PRO A 495 21.62 12.86 10.26
C PRO A 495 22.20 11.56 9.67
N ALA A 496 23.44 11.56 9.19
CA ALA A 496 24.09 10.35 8.69
C ALA A 496 24.37 9.31 9.79
N LEU A 497 24.42 9.76 11.05
CA LEU A 497 24.65 8.92 12.23
C LEU A 497 23.34 8.44 12.89
N THR A 498 22.18 8.75 12.31
CA THR A 498 20.89 8.29 12.84
C THR A 498 20.88 6.76 12.90
N GLN A 499 20.46 6.23 14.05
CA GLN A 499 20.41 4.80 14.30
C GLN A 499 18.98 4.28 14.33
N ALA A 500 18.78 3.08 13.79
CA ALA A 500 17.54 2.34 13.91
C ALA A 500 17.25 1.99 15.38
N TYR A 501 15.99 2.01 15.77
CA TYR A 501 15.58 1.52 17.07
C TYR A 501 15.49 -0.02 17.08
N SER A 502 16.16 -0.68 18.03
CA SER A 502 16.08 -2.12 18.21
C SER A 502 15.06 -2.51 19.29
N PHE A 503 14.27 -3.55 19.03
CA PHE A 503 13.43 -4.18 20.06
C PHE A 503 14.25 -4.92 21.15
N GLY A 504 15.52 -5.21 20.88
CA GLY A 504 16.34 -6.14 21.67
C GLY A 504 16.05 -7.61 21.34
N ASN A 505 16.84 -8.52 21.93
CA ASN A 505 16.71 -9.99 21.77
C ASN A 505 16.68 -10.47 20.30
N ASP A 506 17.49 -9.86 19.44
CA ASP A 506 17.64 -10.21 18.02
C ASP A 506 16.34 -10.17 17.19
N GLN A 507 15.32 -9.43 17.65
CA GLN A 507 14.09 -9.18 16.89
C GLN A 507 14.31 -8.10 15.82
N GLU A 508 13.67 -8.26 14.67
CA GLU A 508 13.73 -7.30 13.57
C GLU A 508 13.15 -5.94 13.99
N SER A 509 13.90 -4.86 13.74
CA SER A 509 13.49 -3.49 14.05
C SER A 509 12.23 -3.06 13.30
N ARG A 510 11.50 -2.08 13.86
CA ARG A 510 10.37 -1.46 13.16
C ARG A 510 10.79 -0.82 11.84
N LEU A 511 11.98 -0.22 11.79
CA LEU A 511 12.53 0.37 10.58
C LEU A 511 12.66 -0.67 9.46
N LYS A 512 13.27 -1.83 9.75
CA LYS A 512 13.44 -2.91 8.78
C LYS A 512 12.10 -3.35 8.21
N ILE A 513 11.10 -3.56 9.08
CA ILE A 513 9.76 -3.99 8.69
C ILE A 513 9.03 -2.92 7.88
N PHE A 514 9.08 -1.66 8.33
CA PHE A 514 8.47 -0.53 7.63
C PHE A 514 9.05 -0.40 6.23
N ARG A 515 10.40 -0.39 6.11
CA ARG A 515 11.11 -0.27 4.84
C ARG A 515 10.77 -1.42 3.89
N ARG A 516 10.77 -2.67 4.39
CA ARG A 516 10.40 -3.85 3.60
C ARG A 516 9.02 -3.69 2.94
N LEU A 517 8.03 -3.23 3.71
CA LEU A 517 6.67 -3.04 3.22
C LEU A 517 6.55 -1.77 2.34
N ALA A 518 7.19 -0.67 2.69
CA ALA A 518 7.19 0.55 1.88
C ALA A 518 7.80 0.31 0.49
N LEU A 519 8.91 -0.43 0.41
CA LEU A 519 9.55 -0.75 -0.87
C LEU A 519 8.74 -1.71 -1.75
N ALA A 520 7.96 -2.60 -1.13
CA ALA A 520 7.07 -3.50 -1.85
C ALA A 520 5.81 -2.79 -2.36
N TYR A 521 5.17 -1.96 -1.53
CA TYR A 521 3.81 -1.45 -1.77
C TYR A 521 3.71 0.06 -2.06
N ALA A 522 4.64 0.87 -1.55
CA ALA A 522 4.60 2.35 -1.60
C ALA A 522 5.69 2.99 -2.48
N THR A 523 6.30 2.21 -3.38
CA THR A 523 7.27 2.70 -4.40
C THR A 523 6.58 2.88 -5.74
N HIS A 524 6.03 4.06 -6.00
CA HIS A 524 5.21 4.29 -7.19
C HIS A 524 5.97 4.85 -8.39
N GLY A 525 5.47 4.55 -9.59
CA GLY A 525 5.95 5.06 -10.87
C GLY A 525 5.48 4.20 -12.02
N SER A 526 5.92 4.47 -13.25
CA SER A 526 5.70 3.56 -14.37
C SER A 526 6.63 2.36 -14.26
N PRO A 527 6.15 1.11 -14.39
CA PRO A 527 6.99 -0.07 -14.23
C PRO A 527 8.03 -0.17 -15.35
N LEU A 528 9.25 -0.55 -14.98
CA LEU A 528 10.33 -0.86 -15.91
C LEU A 528 10.44 -2.38 -16.12
N SER A 529 10.69 -2.77 -17.37
CA SER A 529 10.98 -4.15 -17.73
C SER A 529 12.27 -4.65 -17.06
N TYR A 530 12.27 -5.91 -16.62
CA TYR A 530 13.45 -6.55 -16.05
C TYR A 530 13.55 -8.03 -16.43
N GLU A 531 14.77 -8.57 -16.42
CA GLU A 531 15.03 -10.00 -16.64
C GLU A 531 15.88 -10.55 -15.51
N ILE A 532 15.36 -11.58 -14.83
CA ILE A 532 16.12 -12.36 -13.85
C ILE A 532 17.07 -13.28 -14.62
N MET A 533 18.37 -13.21 -14.30
CA MET A 533 19.43 -13.97 -14.97
C MET A 533 19.69 -15.32 -14.30
N ASN A 534 19.63 -15.38 -12.96
CA ASN A 534 19.82 -16.63 -12.20
C ASN A 534 18.49 -17.33 -11.89
N ARG A 535 17.65 -17.48 -12.91
CA ARG A 535 16.25 -17.97 -12.82
C ARG A 535 16.07 -19.26 -12.01
N ASN A 536 16.99 -20.21 -12.14
CA ASN A 536 16.88 -21.51 -11.48
C ASN A 536 17.07 -21.42 -9.96
N GLU A 537 17.91 -20.50 -9.49
CA GLU A 537 18.24 -20.34 -8.06
C GLU A 537 17.11 -19.64 -7.30
N VAL A 538 16.45 -18.69 -7.95
CA VAL A 538 15.38 -17.88 -7.33
C VAL A 538 13.97 -18.36 -7.66
N ARG A 539 13.83 -19.52 -8.32
CA ARG A 539 12.52 -20.10 -8.64
C ARG A 539 11.77 -20.46 -7.35
N MET A 540 10.49 -20.08 -7.28
CA MET A 540 9.61 -20.21 -6.10
C MET A 540 10.13 -19.51 -4.83
N LYS A 541 11.10 -18.60 -4.96
CA LYS A 541 11.52 -17.76 -3.84
C LYS A 541 10.65 -16.52 -3.77
N LYS A 542 10.33 -16.09 -2.55
CA LYS A 542 9.57 -14.88 -2.24
C LYS A 542 10.46 -13.63 -2.27
N VAL A 543 11.17 -13.47 -3.38
CA VAL A 543 11.96 -12.28 -3.69
C VAL A 543 11.21 -11.44 -4.71
N TYR A 544 11.10 -10.15 -4.45
CA TYR A 544 10.34 -9.23 -5.25
C TYR A 544 11.23 -8.11 -5.78
N ILE A 545 11.03 -7.74 -7.05
CA ILE A 545 11.72 -6.64 -7.73
C ILE A 545 10.66 -5.63 -8.16
N ARG A 546 10.83 -4.37 -7.74
CA ARG A 546 10.00 -3.26 -8.18
C ARG A 546 10.89 -2.17 -8.74
N ALA A 547 11.02 -2.17 -10.07
CA ALA A 547 11.73 -1.14 -10.81
C ALA A 547 10.71 -0.18 -11.44
N VAL A 548 10.80 1.10 -11.12
CA VAL A 548 9.87 2.12 -11.61
C VAL A 548 10.58 3.40 -12.03
N ASP A 549 10.02 4.06 -13.04
CA ASP A 549 10.33 5.42 -13.44
C ASP A 549 9.31 6.39 -12.82
N THR A 550 9.78 7.34 -12.03
CA THR A 550 8.91 8.31 -11.35
C THR A 550 8.49 9.49 -12.22
N ALA A 551 9.10 9.69 -13.40
CA ALA A 551 8.81 10.82 -14.30
C ALA A 551 7.36 10.87 -14.80
N ALA A 552 6.68 9.72 -14.83
CA ALA A 552 5.28 9.61 -15.24
C ALA A 552 4.28 9.89 -14.11
N LEU A 553 4.75 10.05 -12.86
CA LEU A 553 3.88 10.41 -11.75
C LEU A 553 3.31 11.81 -11.97
N GLN A 554 2.02 11.96 -11.69
CA GLN A 554 1.38 13.27 -11.71
C GLN A 554 2.00 14.16 -10.62
N PRO A 555 2.21 15.47 -10.89
CA PRO A 555 2.67 16.39 -9.87
C PRO A 555 1.77 16.36 -8.64
N LEU A 556 2.36 16.43 -7.45
CA LEU A 556 1.56 16.45 -6.22
C LEU A 556 0.64 17.68 -6.19
N PRO A 557 -0.65 17.51 -5.86
CA PRO A 557 -1.59 18.63 -5.76
C PRO A 557 -1.08 19.70 -4.78
N GLY A 558 -1.19 20.98 -5.13
CA GLY A 558 -0.63 22.07 -4.34
C GLY A 558 0.84 22.30 -4.62
N SER A 559 1.72 21.48 -4.02
CA SER A 559 3.18 21.72 -4.02
C SER A 559 3.78 21.66 -5.41
N LYS A 560 3.12 20.95 -6.34
CA LYS A 560 3.60 20.63 -7.69
C LYS A 560 4.94 19.91 -7.64
N ALA A 561 5.18 19.15 -6.57
CA ALA A 561 6.34 18.28 -6.49
C ALA A 561 6.31 17.28 -7.64
N VAL A 562 7.46 17.03 -8.24
CA VAL A 562 7.69 16.07 -9.31
C VAL A 562 8.99 15.32 -9.03
N SER A 563 9.16 14.16 -9.64
CA SER A 563 10.38 13.36 -9.56
C SER A 563 10.68 12.75 -10.92
N ASP A 564 11.96 12.63 -11.26
CA ASP A 564 12.50 11.99 -12.45
C ASP A 564 13.46 10.84 -12.11
N LYS A 565 13.43 10.38 -10.85
CA LYS A 565 14.25 9.26 -10.37
C LYS A 565 13.82 7.94 -10.97
N ILE A 566 14.80 7.06 -11.15
CA ILE A 566 14.56 5.62 -11.30
C ILE A 566 14.74 4.95 -9.95
N LEU A 567 13.70 4.25 -9.49
CA LEU A 567 13.71 3.52 -8.22
C LEU A 567 13.74 2.02 -8.52
N ILE A 568 14.76 1.31 -8.03
CA ILE A 568 14.88 -0.15 -8.17
C ILE A 568 14.91 -0.77 -6.78
N SER A 569 13.74 -1.22 -6.34
CA SER A 569 13.54 -1.86 -5.04
C SER A 569 13.64 -3.38 -5.15
N ILE A 570 14.34 -4.00 -4.21
CA ILE A 570 14.48 -5.45 -4.09
C ILE A 570 14.10 -5.83 -2.67
N VAL A 571 13.19 -6.80 -2.52
CA VAL A 571 12.64 -7.17 -1.22
C VAL A 571 12.70 -8.68 -1.04
N ASN A 572 13.24 -9.13 0.10
CA ASN A 572 13.27 -10.53 0.49
C ASN A 572 12.21 -10.83 1.55
N PHE A 573 11.20 -11.63 1.20
CA PHE A 573 10.18 -12.15 2.12
C PHE A 573 10.47 -13.60 2.56
N GLU A 574 11.66 -14.12 2.29
CA GLU A 574 12.10 -15.44 2.77
C GLU A 574 12.74 -15.38 4.16
N HIS A 575 12.82 -16.57 4.76
CA HIS A 575 13.57 -16.81 6.00
C HIS A 575 15.05 -17.14 5.76
N GLU A 576 15.49 -17.12 4.50
CA GLU A 576 16.86 -17.40 4.08
C GLU A 576 17.44 -16.24 3.26
N GLU A 577 18.77 -16.22 3.13
CA GLU A 577 19.46 -15.29 2.25
C GLU A 577 19.15 -15.60 0.78
N ILE A 578 18.93 -14.55 -0.01
CA ILE A 578 18.70 -14.66 -1.45
C ILE A 578 19.81 -13.95 -2.20
N HIS A 579 20.42 -14.69 -3.14
CA HIS A 579 21.27 -14.12 -4.18
C HIS A 579 20.46 -13.91 -5.46
N LEU A 580 20.39 -12.67 -5.92
CA LEU A 580 19.61 -12.28 -7.07
C LEU A 580 20.50 -11.56 -8.08
N ARG A 581 20.44 -12.02 -9.33
CA ARG A 581 21.06 -11.38 -10.48
C ARG A 581 19.99 -11.06 -11.51
N PHE A 582 19.86 -9.80 -11.87
CA PHE A 582 18.86 -9.36 -12.84
C PHE A 582 19.39 -8.16 -13.63
N LYS A 583 18.70 -7.83 -14.70
CA LYS A 583 18.94 -6.60 -15.46
C LYS A 583 17.65 -5.82 -15.64
N VAL A 584 17.73 -4.50 -15.59
CA VAL A 584 16.60 -3.59 -15.77
C VAL A 584 16.77 -2.81 -17.06
N LEU A 585 15.71 -2.73 -17.85
CA LEU A 585 15.69 -1.93 -19.08
C LEU A 585 15.50 -0.48 -18.68
N MET A 586 16.49 0.35 -18.98
CA MET A 586 16.42 1.76 -18.64
C MET A 586 15.61 2.54 -19.69
N PRO A 587 14.90 3.62 -19.31
CA PRO A 587 14.19 4.47 -20.26
C PRO A 587 15.10 5.03 -21.36
N ASP A 588 16.37 5.29 -21.00
CA ASP A 588 17.38 5.80 -21.90
C ASP A 588 18.70 5.04 -21.74
N LYS A 589 19.47 5.00 -22.83
CA LYS A 589 20.90 4.66 -22.77
C LYS A 589 21.67 5.82 -22.13
N GLY A 590 22.70 5.50 -21.36
CA GLY A 590 23.52 6.52 -20.73
C GLY A 590 24.21 6.05 -19.46
N ILE A 591 24.61 7.02 -18.65
CA ILE A 591 25.23 6.79 -17.35
C ILE A 591 24.22 7.21 -16.27
N PHE A 592 24.09 6.36 -15.26
CA PHE A 592 23.25 6.59 -14.10
C PHE A 592 24.12 6.61 -12.84
N ASP A 593 23.92 7.65 -12.04
CA ASP A 593 24.55 7.84 -10.72
C ASP A 593 23.46 7.85 -9.65
N GLY A 594 23.82 7.73 -8.37
CA GLY A 594 22.87 7.86 -7.28
C GLY A 594 23.27 7.10 -6.03
N GLU A 595 22.28 6.55 -5.34
CA GLU A 595 22.47 5.90 -4.04
C GLU A 595 21.86 4.51 -4.03
N ARG A 596 22.56 3.57 -3.36
CA ARG A 596 22.03 2.28 -2.96
C ARG A 596 21.84 2.28 -1.46
N ILE A 597 20.62 2.04 -1.00
CA ILE A 597 20.28 1.94 0.42
C ILE A 597 19.87 0.51 0.72
N GLY A 598 20.65 -0.18 1.54
CA GLY A 598 20.46 -1.57 1.92
C GLY A 598 20.29 -1.78 3.42
N PRO A 599 20.60 -3.00 3.90
CA PRO A 599 20.62 -3.32 5.33
C PRO A 599 21.64 -2.46 6.09
N GLY A 600 21.31 -2.11 7.32
CA GLY A 600 22.20 -1.41 8.25
C GLY A 600 21.42 -0.83 9.43
N ASP A 601 22.06 -0.73 10.59
CA ASP A 601 21.47 -0.13 11.79
C ASP A 601 21.77 1.38 11.90
N VAL A 602 22.68 1.90 11.09
CA VAL A 602 23.04 3.32 11.00
C VAL A 602 22.93 3.77 9.55
N TYR A 603 22.38 4.96 9.28
CA TYR A 603 22.12 5.41 7.91
C TYR A 603 23.37 5.36 7.03
N ARG A 604 24.49 5.91 7.54
CA ARG A 604 25.78 5.94 6.84
C ARG A 604 26.26 4.54 6.41
N ASP A 605 25.96 3.51 7.19
CA ASP A 605 26.40 2.15 6.91
C ASP A 605 25.42 1.43 5.95
N ALA A 606 24.16 1.87 5.93
CA ALA A 606 23.13 1.40 5.02
C ALA A 606 23.24 2.00 3.60
N VAL A 607 23.81 3.19 3.46
CA VAL A 607 23.93 3.91 2.17
C VAL A 607 25.27 3.71 1.50
N GLN A 608 25.25 3.52 0.18
CA GLN A 608 26.41 3.45 -0.68
C GLN A 608 26.20 4.36 -1.89
N GLN A 609 27.22 5.11 -2.27
CA GLN A 609 27.19 5.87 -3.53
C GLN A 609 27.36 4.90 -4.70
N VAL A 610 26.52 5.10 -5.71
CA VAL A 610 26.52 4.34 -6.95
C VAL A 610 26.91 5.31 -8.05
N ASN A 611 28.03 5.05 -8.71
CA ASN A 611 28.54 5.92 -9.76
C ASN A 611 28.78 5.11 -11.02
N GLU A 612 28.54 5.75 -12.16
CA GLU A 612 28.88 5.28 -13.48
C GLU A 612 28.19 3.98 -13.90
N LEU A 613 26.95 3.75 -13.46
CA LEU A 613 26.15 2.62 -13.97
C LEU A 613 25.78 2.86 -15.42
N LYS A 614 26.44 2.13 -16.32
CA LYS A 614 26.23 2.26 -17.76
C LYS A 614 25.04 1.42 -18.22
N ALA A 615 24.07 2.07 -18.87
CA ALA A 615 22.91 1.43 -19.49
C ALA A 615 23.06 1.35 -21.02
N GLU A 616 23.11 0.13 -21.58
CA GLU A 616 23.25 -0.10 -23.03
C GLU A 616 22.35 -1.23 -23.57
N PRO A 617 21.00 -1.15 -23.51
CA PRO A 617 20.12 -0.25 -22.73
C PRO A 617 19.81 -0.79 -21.32
N TRP A 618 20.48 -1.86 -20.90
CA TRP A 618 20.24 -2.53 -19.64
C TRP A 618 21.26 -2.12 -18.58
N ILE A 619 20.82 -2.03 -17.32
CA ILE A 619 21.71 -2.05 -16.14
C ILE A 619 21.61 -3.43 -15.51
N GLU A 620 22.75 -4.10 -15.31
CA GLU A 620 22.83 -5.34 -14.56
C GLU A 620 23.02 -5.04 -13.06
N ILE A 621 22.29 -5.77 -12.23
CA ILE A 621 22.30 -5.64 -10.78
C ILE A 621 22.52 -7.03 -10.17
N GLU A 622 23.46 -7.09 -9.25
CA GLU A 622 23.67 -8.22 -8.35
C GLU A 622 23.36 -7.78 -6.92
N ALA A 623 22.54 -8.57 -6.24
CA ALA A 623 22.12 -8.27 -4.88
C ALA A 623 22.13 -9.54 -4.03
N VAL A 624 22.71 -9.42 -2.84
CA VAL A 624 22.61 -10.41 -1.76
C VAL A 624 21.74 -9.80 -0.67
N LEU A 625 20.63 -10.46 -0.35
CA LEU A 625 19.66 -9.98 0.63
C LEU A 625 19.49 -11.00 1.76
N PRO A 626 19.85 -10.65 3.01
CA PRO A 626 19.52 -11.47 4.16
C PRO A 626 18.00 -11.68 4.34
N PRO A 627 17.57 -12.61 5.20
CA PRO A 627 16.16 -12.82 5.50
C PRO A 627 15.44 -11.53 5.89
N GLY A 628 14.27 -11.28 5.31
CA GLY A 628 13.45 -10.12 5.62
C GLY A 628 14.04 -8.75 5.24
N GLU A 629 15.17 -8.70 4.54
CA GLU A 629 15.84 -7.44 4.17
C GLU A 629 15.34 -6.85 2.85
N SER A 630 15.74 -5.60 2.61
CA SER A 630 15.43 -4.90 1.36
C SER A 630 16.54 -3.94 0.94
N ILE A 631 16.64 -3.71 -0.37
CA ILE A 631 17.57 -2.78 -1.00
C ILE A 631 16.76 -1.85 -1.91
N GLN A 632 17.16 -0.58 -2.01
CA GLN A 632 16.65 0.32 -3.03
C GLN A 632 17.81 1.06 -3.68
N TYR A 633 17.83 1.06 -5.01
CA TYR A 633 18.63 2.01 -5.78
C TYR A 633 17.76 3.22 -6.11
N ILE A 634 18.27 4.41 -5.88
CA ILE A 634 17.69 5.69 -6.28
C ILE A 634 18.66 6.29 -7.29
N LEU A 635 18.30 6.24 -8.57
CA LEU A 635 19.19 6.57 -9.67
C LEU A 635 18.72 7.82 -10.40
N ASP A 636 19.70 8.60 -10.81
CA ASP A 636 19.60 9.78 -11.65
C ASP A 636 20.37 9.55 -12.93
N LYS A 637 19.77 9.98 -14.05
CA LYS A 637 20.49 10.04 -15.31
C LYS A 637 21.44 11.24 -15.26
N ARG A 638 22.71 10.99 -15.60
CA ARG A 638 23.74 12.03 -15.67
C ARG A 638 23.63 12.91 -16.91
#